data_AF-A0A3D2KLB9-F1
#
_entry.id   AF-A0A3D2KLB9-F1
#
_cell.length_a   1.000
_cell.length_b   1.000
_cell.length_c   1.000
_cell.angle_alpha   90.00
_cell.angle_beta   90.00
_cell.angle_gamma   90.00
#
_symmetry.space_group_name_H-M   'P 1'
#
loop_
_entity.id
_entity.type
_entity.pdbx_description
1 polymer ?
#
loop_
_entity_poly.entity_id
_entity_poly.type
_entity_poly.pdbx_seq_one_letter_code
_entity_poly.pdbx_strand_id
1 'polypeptide(L)'
;MDDVRVEKLSVSSPHSEAVWRLLRANSKTLGFFPRGAFNQYRERGGILVALLEETCVGFVTFRPVRNTIKVVHLCVDEAYRNRGIARRLIEELSRRTKCYAGIGLKCRADYGLDGFWSRLGFSRRSTGSGRGRKRMPVGFWWLDHGHPTLFDDLPLPAIKAALDANIVLDLVEARSEESRALLEDWLDDVEYYYTDWLFHDLRTESRDELERHLIELDKLRPLDVDHPKAEAVFTELHEQFGRPSQNNWIRDLRQLASAVAGGCSFFITRDTQLLNKASEVRERFGLSVVRPSDFIIEVDELQDKSKYRSERFGGTALVVRRVGKGEADSLARVFVCKGDSKGALERRLHPYLARPKECEVLTVSTPAGNDLNGLVIYSRTQSDRLDIPVIRTLPGREFYALAVRMLSGALERAAGEGRFVVTVAETHVSADVLQALTDLRFNYQDRVWFRYTLPCAAVAAEVAALLRERARHFPRHAELCEELADRVQVAASVGDSLALVELEKTLWPLKILDAPIRTFIVPIKPIWAAQLFEERMAQETLFGADMELMLRFENVYYRRKRPATIQAPGRILWYVSKDRRYAGTMGLRACSYVDRVEMGSADRCYDKFSHLGVFTRQDVRALSDGEPVMAIKFSHTELFPHLVPREAVQATVHEDRGTVPPLRSPLRISENAFARLYWFGKHGTLEGCPFEGTSPGHSPQIH
;
A
#
# COMPACT_ATOMS: atom_id res chain seq x y z
N MET A 1 36.21 21.69 20.03
CA MET A 1 34.73 21.62 19.95
C MET A 1 34.47 20.77 18.73
N ASP A 2 34.39 19.46 18.94
CA ASP A 2 34.50 18.48 17.86
C ASP A 2 33.33 18.64 16.87
N ASP A 3 33.61 18.56 15.58
CA ASP A 3 32.67 18.85 14.49
C ASP A 3 31.65 17.71 14.33
N VAL A 4 30.70 17.63 15.25
CA VAL A 4 29.65 16.61 15.25
C VAL A 4 28.56 16.99 14.27
N ARG A 5 28.48 16.27 13.15
CA ARG A 5 27.44 16.40 12.13
C ARG A 5 26.22 15.54 12.47
N VAL A 6 25.02 16.09 12.35
CA VAL A 6 23.78 15.33 12.55
C VAL A 6 23.05 15.16 11.22
N GLU A 7 22.78 13.92 10.84
CA GLU A 7 22.10 13.61 9.58
C GLU A 7 20.96 12.60 9.77
N LYS A 8 20.11 12.51 8.74
CA LYS A 8 19.00 11.57 8.71
C LYS A 8 19.51 10.24 8.19
N LEU A 9 19.25 9.15 8.89
CA LEU A 9 19.65 7.83 8.45
C LEU A 9 18.76 7.39 7.26
N SER A 10 19.29 7.45 6.04
CA SER A 10 18.61 6.97 4.84
C SER A 10 18.69 5.44 4.71
N VAL A 11 17.86 4.88 3.83
CA VAL A 11 17.90 3.44 3.49
C VAL A 11 19.25 3.03 2.88
N SER A 12 19.93 3.95 2.19
CA SER A 12 21.25 3.76 1.58
C SER A 12 22.44 4.12 2.48
N SER A 13 22.22 4.57 3.73
CA SER A 13 23.31 5.05 4.58
C SER A 13 24.19 3.90 5.11
N PRO A 14 25.53 4.03 5.03
CA PRO A 14 26.48 3.02 5.52
C PRO A 14 26.48 2.90 7.06
N HIS A 15 25.92 3.88 7.77
CA HIS A 15 25.92 3.92 9.24
C HIS A 15 24.80 3.08 9.89
N SER A 16 23.98 2.41 9.08
CA SER A 16 22.82 1.63 9.54
C SER A 16 23.20 0.48 10.47
N GLU A 17 24.28 -0.24 10.15
CA GLU A 17 24.77 -1.34 10.98
C GLU A 17 25.42 -0.83 12.27
N ALA A 18 26.03 0.36 12.24
CA ALA A 18 26.61 1.00 13.42
C ALA A 18 25.52 1.41 14.44
N VAL A 19 24.40 1.98 13.97
CA VAL A 19 23.24 2.29 14.82
C VAL A 19 22.63 1.02 15.40
N TRP A 20 22.50 -0.03 14.57
CA TRP A 20 21.98 -1.32 15.02
C TRP A 20 22.84 -1.94 16.12
N ARG A 21 24.17 -1.87 15.98
CA ARG A 21 25.13 -2.32 16.99
C ARG A 21 24.98 -1.55 18.30
N LEU A 22 24.90 -0.22 18.25
CA LEU A 22 24.70 0.62 19.43
C LEU A 22 23.39 0.30 20.16
N LEU A 23 22.31 0.07 19.40
CA LEU A 23 21.01 -0.27 19.93
C LEU A 23 21.04 -1.63 20.65
N ARG A 24 21.70 -2.64 20.06
CA ARG A 24 21.85 -3.97 20.68
C ARG A 24 22.69 -3.92 21.96
N ALA A 25 23.80 -3.19 21.94
CA ALA A 25 24.69 -3.03 23.09
C ALA A 25 23.99 -2.39 24.30
N ASN A 26 23.04 -1.47 24.06
CA ASN A 26 22.30 -0.74 25.09
C ASN A 26 20.85 -1.24 25.28
N SER A 27 20.54 -2.45 24.81
CA SER A 27 19.17 -3.01 24.85
C SER A 27 18.60 -3.18 26.26
N LYS A 28 19.44 -3.34 27.29
CA LYS A 28 19.01 -3.42 28.70
C LYS A 28 18.35 -2.13 29.20
N THR A 29 18.78 -0.96 28.72
CA THR A 29 18.26 0.35 29.13
C THR A 29 17.24 0.91 28.15
N LEU A 30 17.49 0.75 26.84
CA LEU A 30 16.61 1.21 25.77
C LEU A 30 15.35 0.36 25.61
N GLY A 31 15.39 -0.92 26.00
CA GLY A 31 14.30 -1.86 25.78
C GLY A 31 14.46 -2.65 24.48
N PHE A 32 13.62 -3.66 24.31
CA PHE A 32 13.66 -4.53 23.14
C PHE A 32 13.19 -3.79 21.88
N PHE A 33 13.97 -3.84 20.81
CA PHE A 33 13.63 -3.22 19.52
C PHE A 33 13.84 -4.23 18.38
N PRO A 34 12.76 -4.72 17.74
CA PRO A 34 12.84 -5.68 16.64
C PRO A 34 13.55 -5.09 15.41
N ARG A 35 14.24 -5.95 14.63
CA ARG A 35 14.92 -5.52 13.39
C ARG A 35 13.93 -5.00 12.33
N GLY A 36 12.73 -5.57 12.28
CA GLY A 36 11.64 -5.09 11.43
C GLY A 36 11.19 -3.67 11.79
N ALA A 37 11.04 -3.37 13.09
CA ALA A 37 10.71 -2.03 13.56
C ALA A 37 11.82 -1.02 13.23
N PHE A 38 13.10 -1.41 13.37
CA PHE A 38 14.23 -0.57 12.96
C PHE A 38 14.20 -0.21 11.47
N ASN A 39 13.92 -1.16 10.59
CA ASN A 39 13.82 -0.90 9.16
C ASN A 39 12.65 0.05 8.82
N GLN A 40 11.49 -0.13 9.46
CA GLN A 40 10.36 0.79 9.27
C GLN A 40 10.67 2.23 9.69
N TYR A 41 11.41 2.43 10.79
CA TYR A 41 11.82 3.78 11.22
C TYR A 41 12.85 4.39 10.25
N ARG A 42 13.70 3.58 9.61
CA ARG A 42 14.63 4.05 8.56
C ARG A 42 13.89 4.50 7.31
N GLU A 43 12.96 3.69 6.80
CA GLU A 43 12.15 4.01 5.61
C GLU A 43 11.32 5.28 5.81
N ARG A 44 10.72 5.44 6.99
CA ARG A 44 9.94 6.64 7.35
C ARG A 44 10.80 7.82 7.76
N GLY A 45 12.11 7.63 7.89
CA GLY A 45 13.03 8.70 8.23
C GLY A 45 12.98 9.18 9.68
N GLY A 46 12.53 8.32 10.60
CA GLY A 46 12.42 8.58 12.03
C GLY A 46 13.70 8.33 12.82
N ILE A 47 14.88 8.39 12.19
CA ILE A 47 16.17 8.18 12.85
C ILE A 47 17.14 9.31 12.44
N LEU A 48 17.68 10.02 13.43
CA LEU A 48 18.84 10.90 13.26
C LEU A 48 20.07 10.26 13.88
N VAL A 49 21.21 10.42 13.22
CA VAL A 49 22.52 9.95 13.68
C VAL A 49 23.47 11.13 13.87
N ALA A 50 24.31 11.02 14.89
CA ALA A 50 25.42 11.92 15.13
C ALA A 50 26.71 11.26 14.62
N LEU A 51 27.43 11.97 13.75
CA LEU A 51 28.67 11.56 13.13
C LEU A 51 29.81 12.43 13.63
N LEU A 52 30.93 11.80 14.00
CA LEU A 52 32.19 12.46 14.28
C LEU A 52 33.25 11.82 13.38
N GLU A 53 33.87 12.61 12.48
CA GLU A 53 34.84 12.11 11.50
C GLU A 53 34.32 10.84 10.78
N GLU A 54 33.08 10.89 10.27
CA GLU A 54 32.35 9.79 9.60
C GLU A 54 32.02 8.56 10.48
N THR A 55 32.33 8.60 11.78
CA THR A 55 31.99 7.54 12.73
C THR A 55 30.67 7.85 13.43
N CYS A 56 29.73 6.90 13.45
CA CYS A 56 28.48 7.04 14.18
C CYS A 56 28.70 6.92 15.69
N VAL A 57 28.50 8.04 16.40
CA VAL A 57 28.75 8.18 17.85
C VAL A 57 27.47 8.30 18.68
N GLY A 58 26.30 8.39 18.04
CA GLY A 58 25.01 8.41 18.73
C GLY A 58 23.84 8.50 17.77
N PHE A 59 22.63 8.25 18.26
CA PHE A 59 21.40 8.33 17.49
C PHE A 59 20.19 8.71 18.34
N VAL A 60 19.17 9.25 17.67
CA VAL A 60 17.82 9.41 18.23
C VAL A 60 16.80 8.81 17.27
N THR A 61 15.92 7.97 17.79
CA THR A 61 14.74 7.47 17.08
C THR A 61 13.51 8.23 17.56
N PHE A 62 12.71 8.69 16.61
CA PHE A 62 11.53 9.51 16.88
C PHE A 62 10.43 9.21 15.87
N ARG A 63 9.19 9.52 16.24
CA ARG A 63 8.04 9.41 15.35
C ARG A 63 7.06 10.58 15.58
N PRO A 64 6.37 11.05 14.54
CA PRO A 64 5.25 11.96 14.72
C PRO A 64 4.08 11.22 15.38
N VAL A 65 3.39 11.89 16.31
CA VAL A 65 2.15 11.45 16.96
C VAL A 65 1.22 12.66 17.03
N ARG A 66 0.13 12.64 16.24
CA ARG A 66 -0.77 13.79 16.06
C ARG A 66 0.02 15.05 15.68
N ASN A 67 -0.08 16.12 16.46
CA ASN A 67 0.67 17.37 16.29
C ASN A 67 1.95 17.45 17.16
N THR A 68 2.51 16.32 17.57
CA THR A 68 3.69 16.26 18.45
C THR A 68 4.72 15.25 17.94
N ILE A 69 5.94 15.31 18.45
CA ILE A 69 6.99 14.31 18.17
C ILE A 69 7.23 13.48 19.42
N LYS A 70 7.28 12.15 19.28
CA LYS A 70 7.65 11.25 20.37
C LYS A 70 9.06 10.70 20.14
N VAL A 71 9.96 10.91 21.10
CA VAL A 71 11.27 10.24 21.12
C VAL A 71 11.08 8.84 21.69
N VAL A 72 11.56 7.84 20.95
CA VAL A 72 11.49 6.42 21.32
C VAL A 72 12.77 6.01 22.00
N HIS A 73 13.92 6.18 21.35
CA HIS A 73 15.25 5.92 21.92
C HIS A 73 16.19 7.09 21.67
N LEU A 74 17.02 7.40 22.65
CA LEU A 74 18.15 8.31 22.52
C LEU A 74 19.37 7.60 23.10
N CYS A 75 20.42 7.44 22.30
CA CYS A 75 21.63 6.74 22.73
C CYS A 75 22.87 7.44 22.20
N VAL A 76 23.87 7.59 23.07
CA VAL A 76 25.22 8.05 22.73
C VAL A 76 26.20 6.96 23.17
N ASP A 77 27.16 6.64 22.31
CA ASP A 77 28.22 5.68 22.58
C ASP A 77 28.97 6.06 23.87
N GLU A 78 29.34 5.06 24.68
CA GLU A 78 29.92 5.25 26.01
C GLU A 78 31.21 6.08 25.98
N ALA A 79 32.04 5.91 24.95
CA ALA A 79 33.31 6.63 24.78
C ALA A 79 33.11 8.13 24.48
N TYR A 80 31.90 8.52 24.08
CA TYR A 80 31.56 9.87 23.62
C TYR A 80 30.49 10.56 24.47
N ARG A 81 30.09 9.97 25.61
CA ARG A 81 29.16 10.59 26.58
C ARG A 81 29.76 11.87 27.17
N ASN A 82 28.90 12.75 27.67
CA ASN A 82 29.24 14.06 28.26
C ASN A 82 29.92 15.07 27.31
N ARG A 83 29.99 14.81 26.00
CA ARG A 83 30.52 15.74 24.98
C ARG A 83 29.47 16.61 24.28
N GLY A 84 28.23 16.65 24.79
CA GLY A 84 27.14 17.45 24.21
C GLY A 84 26.46 16.86 22.96
N ILE A 85 26.78 15.63 22.56
CA ILE A 85 26.20 14.96 21.38
C ILE A 85 24.68 14.78 21.50
N ALA A 86 24.19 14.35 22.67
CA ALA A 86 22.76 14.21 22.92
C ALA A 86 22.01 15.54 22.78
N ARG A 87 22.63 16.66 23.18
CA ARG A 87 22.08 18.00 23.01
C ARG A 87 21.95 18.36 21.54
N ARG A 88 23.01 18.16 20.75
CA ARG A 88 22.96 18.40 19.29
C ARG A 88 21.90 17.55 18.58
N LEU A 89 21.73 16.29 18.97
CA LEU A 89 20.69 15.42 18.41
C LEU A 89 19.27 15.95 18.67
N ILE A 90 19.00 16.43 19.89
CA ILE A 90 17.70 17.00 20.26
C ILE A 90 17.49 18.38 19.65
N GLU A 91 18.50 19.24 19.61
CA GLU A 91 18.43 20.55 18.95
C GLU A 91 18.13 20.41 17.45
N GLU A 92 18.81 19.48 16.77
CA GLU A 92 18.56 19.21 15.35
C GLU A 92 17.18 18.58 15.13
N LEU A 93 16.74 17.69 16.03
CA LEU A 93 15.39 17.14 16.01
C LEU A 93 14.34 18.26 16.17
N SER A 94 14.53 19.16 17.13
CA SER A 94 13.63 20.30 17.38
C SER A 94 13.60 21.26 16.20
N ARG A 95 14.77 21.58 15.61
CA ARG A 95 14.88 22.43 14.42
C ARG A 95 14.10 21.86 13.23
N ARG A 96 14.21 20.54 13.00
CA ARG A 96 13.51 19.85 11.89
C ARG A 96 12.02 19.67 12.14
N THR A 97 11.61 19.58 13.40
CA THR A 97 10.22 19.31 13.79
C THR A 97 9.53 20.54 14.37
N LYS A 98 10.05 21.73 14.07
CA LYS A 98 9.53 23.01 14.57
C LYS A 98 8.09 23.29 14.15
N CYS A 99 7.55 22.62 13.12
CA CYS A 99 6.12 22.72 12.75
C CYS A 99 5.17 21.97 13.70
N TYR A 100 5.68 21.09 14.56
CA TYR A 100 4.91 20.38 15.59
C TYR A 100 4.89 21.18 16.90
N ALA A 101 3.90 20.92 17.75
CA ALA A 101 3.72 21.60 19.04
C ALA A 101 4.89 21.40 20.01
N GLY A 102 5.58 20.25 19.95
CA GLY A 102 6.76 19.97 20.76
C GLY A 102 7.18 18.50 20.71
N ILE A 103 8.14 18.15 21.56
CA ILE A 103 8.77 16.83 21.63
C ILE A 103 8.49 16.20 23.00
N GLY A 104 7.90 15.01 23.02
CA GLY A 104 7.59 14.24 24.22
C GLY A 104 8.39 12.95 24.33
N LEU A 105 8.68 12.51 25.56
CA LEU A 105 9.29 11.20 25.84
C LEU A 105 8.83 10.62 27.18
N LYS A 106 8.92 9.30 27.30
CA LYS A 106 8.65 8.57 28.56
C LYS A 106 9.96 7.94 29.04
N CYS A 107 10.37 8.24 30.26
CA CYS A 107 11.60 7.71 30.87
C CYS A 107 11.27 7.07 32.22
N ARG A 108 11.84 5.91 32.52
CA ARG A 108 11.70 5.29 33.85
C ARG A 108 12.44 6.12 34.90
N ALA A 109 11.85 6.25 36.08
CA ALA A 109 12.43 7.06 37.16
C ALA A 109 13.66 6.41 37.81
N ASP A 110 13.81 5.08 37.72
CA ASP A 110 14.94 4.33 38.30
C ASP A 110 16.25 4.47 37.54
N TYR A 111 16.22 5.10 36.35
CA TYR A 111 17.43 5.36 35.56
C TYR A 111 18.22 6.58 36.05
N GLY A 112 17.67 7.40 36.95
CA GLY A 112 18.36 8.60 37.48
C GLY A 112 18.66 9.67 36.42
N LEU A 113 17.92 9.68 35.31
CA LEU A 113 18.14 10.57 34.16
C LEU A 113 17.37 11.90 34.23
N ASP A 114 16.69 12.19 35.34
CA ASP A 114 15.86 13.39 35.48
C ASP A 114 16.68 14.68 35.24
N GLY A 115 17.85 14.79 35.87
CA GLY A 115 18.76 15.92 35.66
C GLY A 115 19.42 15.95 34.27
N PHE A 116 19.40 14.83 33.53
CA PHE A 116 19.85 14.81 32.13
C PHE A 116 18.79 15.43 31.21
N TRP A 117 17.52 15.05 31.36
CA TRP A 117 16.43 15.58 30.54
C TRP A 117 16.18 17.07 30.79
N SER A 118 16.26 17.53 32.04
CA SER A 118 16.18 18.98 32.35
C SER A 118 17.29 19.79 31.69
N ARG A 119 18.53 19.26 31.62
CA ARG A 119 19.66 19.93 30.94
C ARG A 119 19.53 19.97 29.41
N LEU A 120 18.63 19.17 28.84
CA LEU A 120 18.27 19.17 27.43
C LEU A 120 17.04 20.05 27.13
N GLY A 121 16.49 20.74 28.14
CA GLY A 121 15.36 21.65 28.01
C GLY A 121 13.99 21.01 28.23
N PHE A 122 13.91 19.72 28.59
CA PHE A 122 12.63 19.07 28.86
C PHE A 122 12.11 19.42 30.25
N SER A 123 10.81 19.70 30.35
CA SER A 123 10.06 19.82 31.60
C SER A 123 9.28 18.53 31.90
N ARG A 124 9.22 18.13 33.16
CA ARG A 124 8.46 16.94 33.59
C ARG A 124 7.00 17.34 33.77
N ARG A 125 6.08 16.74 33.01
CA ARG A 125 4.64 17.07 33.05
C ARG A 125 3.80 16.11 33.87
N SER A 126 4.14 14.83 33.93
CA SER A 126 3.39 13.85 34.73
C SER A 126 4.21 12.61 35.11
N THR A 127 3.70 11.82 36.05
CA THR A 127 4.29 10.54 36.48
C THR A 127 3.24 9.45 36.32
N GLY A 128 3.55 8.39 35.56
CA GLY A 128 2.72 7.20 35.39
C GLY A 128 3.44 5.93 35.89
N SER A 129 2.82 4.76 35.73
CA SER A 129 3.43 3.45 36.03
C SER A 129 3.95 2.77 34.76
N GLY A 130 5.09 2.10 34.85
CA GLY A 130 5.78 1.42 33.74
C GLY A 130 5.28 0.00 33.47
N ARG A 131 5.51 -0.48 32.23
CA ARG A 131 4.99 -1.73 31.65
C ARG A 131 5.75 -3.02 32.04
N GLY A 132 6.49 -3.02 33.16
CA GLY A 132 7.28 -4.18 33.61
C GLY A 132 6.58 -4.93 34.75
N ARG A 133 6.95 -6.21 34.98
CA ARG A 133 6.42 -7.03 36.11
C ARG A 133 6.44 -6.32 37.48
N LYS A 134 7.35 -5.35 37.68
CA LYS A 134 7.50 -4.56 38.92
C LYS A 134 6.79 -3.18 38.91
N ARG A 135 6.05 -2.81 37.86
CA ARG A 135 5.25 -1.56 37.75
C ARG A 135 5.99 -0.26 38.16
N MET A 136 7.26 -0.14 37.75
CA MET A 136 8.12 0.97 38.20
C MET A 136 7.68 2.33 37.61
N PRO A 137 7.77 3.44 38.36
CA PRO A 137 7.30 4.75 37.92
C PRO A 137 8.03 5.26 36.66
N VAL A 138 7.27 5.86 35.74
CA VAL A 138 7.73 6.43 34.47
C VAL A 138 7.33 7.90 34.42
N GLY A 139 8.30 8.80 34.27
CA GLY A 139 8.08 10.22 34.05
C GLY A 139 7.82 10.53 32.57
N PHE A 140 6.83 11.38 32.30
CA PHE A 140 6.62 11.99 31.00
C PHE A 140 7.30 13.36 30.94
N TRP A 141 8.13 13.55 29.93
CA TRP A 141 8.96 14.73 29.72
C TRP A 141 8.58 15.41 28.41
N TRP A 142 8.54 16.74 28.41
CA TRP A 142 8.09 17.57 27.30
C TRP A 142 9.05 18.72 27.01
N LEU A 143 9.37 18.92 25.73
CA LEU A 143 10.12 20.07 25.22
C LEU A 143 9.21 20.85 24.27
N ASP A 144 8.95 22.11 24.61
CA ASP A 144 8.03 22.98 23.89
C ASP A 144 8.70 23.66 22.69
N HIS A 145 7.97 23.85 21.58
CA HIS A 145 8.43 24.60 20.42
C HIS A 145 7.95 26.06 20.38
N GLY A 146 7.17 26.50 21.38
CA GLY A 146 6.79 27.90 21.59
C GLY A 146 5.71 28.39 20.63
N HIS A 147 4.86 27.50 20.11
CA HIS A 147 3.69 27.91 19.34
C HIS A 147 2.61 28.44 20.28
N PRO A 148 1.99 29.60 20.00
CA PRO A 148 0.87 30.06 20.80
C PRO A 148 -0.31 29.09 20.62
N THR A 149 -0.70 28.40 21.70
CA THR A 149 -1.90 27.55 21.69
C THR A 149 -2.87 27.99 22.78
N LEU A 150 -4.18 27.88 22.50
CA LEU A 150 -5.25 28.28 23.44
C LEU A 150 -5.38 27.32 24.66
N PHE A 151 -4.61 26.23 24.71
CA PHE A 151 -4.76 25.12 25.67
C PHE A 151 -3.44 24.38 25.91
N ASP A 152 -2.38 25.06 26.34
CA ASP A 152 -1.19 24.39 26.85
C ASP A 152 -1.45 23.92 28.29
N ASP A 153 -1.91 22.67 28.47
CA ASP A 153 -1.47 21.74 29.54
C ASP A 153 -2.26 20.42 29.73
N LEU A 154 -3.13 20.00 28.81
CA LEU A 154 -3.76 18.67 28.95
C LEU A 154 -3.04 17.63 28.07
N PRO A 155 -2.34 16.62 28.66
CA PRO A 155 -2.02 15.42 27.89
C PRO A 155 -3.32 14.89 27.32
N LEU A 156 -3.41 14.79 25.99
CA LEU A 156 -4.61 14.26 25.34
C LEU A 156 -4.89 12.89 25.97
N PRO A 157 -6.06 12.69 26.61
CA PRO A 157 -6.35 11.47 27.33
C PRO A 157 -6.22 10.28 26.38
N ALA A 158 -5.64 9.18 26.88
CA ALA A 158 -5.63 7.92 26.17
C ALA A 158 -7.08 7.53 25.83
N ILE A 159 -7.30 6.98 24.63
CA ILE A 159 -8.64 6.57 24.22
C ILE A 159 -9.06 5.42 25.12
N LYS A 160 -10.06 5.63 25.99
CA LYS A 160 -10.60 4.58 26.85
C LYS A 160 -11.68 3.81 26.11
N ALA A 161 -11.45 2.52 25.89
CA ALA A 161 -12.37 1.64 25.20
C ALA A 161 -12.74 0.45 26.10
N ALA A 162 -14.02 0.30 26.41
CA ALA A 162 -14.53 -0.91 27.07
C ALA A 162 -14.77 -2.00 26.03
N LEU A 163 -14.38 -3.23 26.34
CA LEU A 163 -14.63 -4.42 25.52
C LEU A 163 -15.84 -5.17 26.08
N ASP A 164 -16.75 -5.54 25.20
CA ASP A 164 -17.80 -6.52 25.51
C ASP A 164 -17.17 -7.88 25.85
N ALA A 165 -17.81 -8.61 26.76
CA ALA A 165 -17.39 -9.92 27.24
C ALA A 165 -17.03 -10.89 26.10
N ASN A 166 -17.82 -10.92 25.02
CA ASN A 166 -17.54 -11.80 23.87
C ASN A 166 -16.23 -11.45 23.16
N ILE A 167 -15.84 -10.18 23.12
CA ILE A 167 -14.56 -9.74 22.55
C ILE A 167 -13.41 -10.14 23.46
N VAL A 168 -13.58 -10.00 24.77
CA VAL A 168 -12.58 -10.43 25.75
C VAL A 168 -12.32 -11.94 25.63
N LEU A 169 -13.38 -12.74 25.53
CA LEU A 169 -13.27 -14.19 25.32
C LEU A 169 -12.56 -14.54 24.00
N ASP A 170 -12.88 -13.85 22.90
CA ASP A 170 -12.17 -14.07 21.63
C ASP A 170 -10.66 -13.81 21.74
N LEU A 171 -10.26 -12.80 22.51
CA LEU A 171 -8.86 -12.42 22.71
C LEU A 171 -8.11 -13.49 23.50
N VAL A 172 -8.73 -13.99 24.57
CA VAL A 172 -8.18 -15.05 25.43
C VAL A 172 -8.07 -16.37 24.66
N GLU A 173 -9.13 -16.76 23.97
CA GLU A 173 -9.22 -18.05 23.29
C GLU A 173 -8.66 -18.02 21.85
N ALA A 174 -8.17 -16.86 21.39
CA ALA A 174 -7.67 -16.61 20.05
C ALA A 174 -8.65 -17.02 18.92
N ARG A 175 -9.96 -16.90 19.15
CA ARG A 175 -11.02 -17.40 18.24
C ARG A 175 -11.34 -16.49 17.06
N SER A 176 -10.98 -15.21 17.13
CA SER A 176 -11.32 -14.22 16.10
C SER A 176 -10.13 -13.38 15.68
N GLU A 177 -9.75 -13.45 14.41
CA GLU A 177 -8.73 -12.56 13.83
C GLU A 177 -9.13 -11.08 13.93
N GLU A 178 -10.43 -10.78 13.80
CA GLU A 178 -10.97 -9.43 13.91
C GLU A 178 -10.71 -8.84 15.31
N SER A 179 -11.03 -9.59 16.36
CA SER A 179 -10.82 -9.15 17.76
C SER A 179 -9.34 -9.06 18.08
N ARG A 180 -8.51 -10.03 17.63
CA ARG A 180 -7.06 -10.05 17.85
C ARG A 180 -6.35 -8.79 17.32
N ALA A 181 -6.86 -8.20 16.25
CA ALA A 181 -6.29 -6.98 15.70
C ALA A 181 -6.35 -5.76 16.65
N LEU A 182 -7.18 -5.79 17.70
CA LEU A 182 -7.16 -4.78 18.77
C LEU A 182 -5.84 -4.78 19.56
N LEU A 183 -5.11 -5.90 19.56
CA LEU A 183 -3.86 -6.08 20.28
C LEU A 183 -2.64 -5.64 19.46
N GLU A 184 -2.80 -5.02 18.29
CA GLU A 184 -1.69 -4.54 17.47
C GLU A 184 -0.88 -3.41 18.15
N ASP A 185 0.43 -3.37 17.91
CA ASP A 185 1.36 -2.44 18.61
C ASP A 185 1.15 -0.96 18.25
N TRP A 186 0.54 -0.68 17.10
CA TRP A 186 0.26 0.68 16.68
C TRP A 186 -0.99 1.28 17.36
N LEU A 187 -1.76 0.47 18.10
CA LEU A 187 -2.91 0.87 18.92
C LEU A 187 -2.52 1.13 20.39
N ASP A 188 -1.24 1.21 20.70
CA ASP A 188 -0.67 1.41 22.06
C ASP A 188 -1.14 2.65 22.82
N ASP A 189 -1.76 3.61 22.14
CA ASP A 189 -2.33 4.84 22.71
C ASP A 189 -3.83 4.67 23.09
N VAL A 190 -4.39 3.48 22.89
CA VAL A 190 -5.72 3.03 23.35
C VAL A 190 -5.55 2.22 24.64
N GLU A 191 -6.37 2.53 25.64
CA GLU A 191 -6.49 1.75 26.86
C GLU A 191 -7.77 0.91 26.79
N TYR A 192 -7.60 -0.41 26.77
CA TYR A 192 -8.72 -1.34 26.74
C TYR A 192 -9.12 -1.76 28.16
N TYR A 193 -10.43 -1.80 28.40
CA TYR A 193 -11.00 -2.16 29.69
C TYR A 193 -12.03 -3.28 29.56
N TYR A 194 -12.13 -4.15 30.56
CA TYR A 194 -13.27 -5.07 30.74
C TYR A 194 -14.10 -4.66 31.96
N THR A 195 -15.38 -5.01 31.96
CA THR A 195 -16.30 -4.69 33.07
C THR A 195 -16.41 -5.87 34.05
N ASP A 196 -16.79 -5.61 35.30
CA ASP A 196 -17.00 -6.67 36.31
C ASP A 196 -18.07 -7.70 35.90
N TRP A 197 -19.00 -7.27 35.03
CA TRP A 197 -20.03 -8.11 34.45
C TRP A 197 -19.50 -9.22 33.54
N LEU A 198 -18.22 -9.18 33.16
CA LEU A 198 -17.52 -10.27 32.45
C LEU A 198 -17.62 -11.62 33.19
N PHE A 199 -17.54 -11.59 34.53
CA PHE A 199 -17.45 -12.79 35.34
C PHE A 199 -18.80 -13.31 35.84
N HIS A 200 -19.89 -12.58 35.60
CA HIS A 200 -21.17 -12.79 36.27
C HIS A 200 -21.76 -14.20 36.06
N ASP A 201 -21.52 -14.81 34.88
CA ASP A 201 -22.08 -16.13 34.54
C ASP A 201 -21.04 -17.26 34.63
N LEU A 202 -19.84 -16.96 35.15
CA LEU A 202 -18.75 -17.93 35.26
C LEU A 202 -18.75 -18.61 36.63
N ARG A 203 -18.54 -19.93 36.63
CA ARG A 203 -18.24 -20.68 37.85
C ARG A 203 -16.86 -20.29 38.37
N THR A 204 -16.61 -20.47 39.67
CA THR A 204 -15.35 -20.08 40.34
C THR A 204 -14.10 -20.60 39.63
N GLU A 205 -14.08 -21.88 39.22
CA GLU A 205 -12.95 -22.48 38.51
C GLU A 205 -12.68 -21.81 37.15
N SER A 206 -13.73 -21.54 36.38
CA SER A 206 -13.65 -20.86 35.08
C SER A 206 -13.31 -19.38 35.21
N ARG A 207 -13.69 -18.75 36.33
CA ARG A 207 -13.31 -17.38 36.67
C ARG A 207 -11.82 -17.28 36.96
N ASP A 208 -11.27 -18.16 37.80
CA ASP A 208 -9.84 -18.16 38.13
C ASP A 208 -8.96 -18.46 36.90
N GLU A 209 -9.46 -19.27 35.98
CA GLU A 209 -8.81 -19.51 34.68
C GLU A 209 -8.84 -18.28 33.78
N LEU A 210 -10.00 -17.61 33.66
CA LEU A 210 -10.12 -16.39 32.87
C LEU A 210 -9.26 -15.27 33.45
N GLU A 211 -9.27 -15.05 34.77
CA GLU A 211 -8.42 -14.05 35.44
C GLU A 211 -6.93 -14.27 35.15
N ARG A 212 -6.47 -15.53 35.13
CA ARG A 212 -5.08 -15.87 34.75
C ARG A 212 -4.76 -15.45 33.31
N HIS A 213 -5.63 -15.77 32.35
CA HIS A 213 -5.43 -15.36 30.95
C HIS A 213 -5.53 -13.84 30.75
N LEU A 214 -6.38 -13.14 31.50
CA LEU A 214 -6.46 -11.68 31.46
C LEU A 214 -5.17 -11.00 31.94
N ILE A 215 -4.50 -11.60 32.94
CA ILE A 215 -3.19 -11.12 33.40
C ILE A 215 -2.13 -11.28 32.31
N GLU A 216 -2.21 -12.31 31.47
CA GLU A 216 -1.32 -12.51 30.32
C GLU A 216 -1.57 -11.48 29.21
N LEU A 217 -2.82 -11.02 29.05
CA LEU A 217 -3.21 -9.95 28.15
C LEU A 217 -2.93 -8.57 28.78
N ASP A 218 -1.64 -8.21 28.93
CA ASP A 218 -1.13 -6.94 29.54
C ASP A 218 -1.76 -5.64 28.97
N LYS A 219 -2.42 -5.72 27.80
CA LYS A 219 -3.12 -4.60 27.15
C LYS A 219 -4.53 -4.32 27.72
N LEU A 220 -5.08 -5.21 28.55
CA LEU A 220 -6.46 -5.14 29.05
C LEU A 220 -6.52 -4.91 30.57
N ARG A 221 -7.41 -4.03 31.04
CA ARG A 221 -7.54 -3.65 32.46
C ARG A 221 -8.97 -3.80 32.99
N PRO A 222 -9.18 -4.07 34.29
CA PRO A 222 -10.50 -3.91 34.88
C PRO A 222 -10.93 -2.44 34.85
N LEU A 223 -12.18 -2.18 34.49
CA LEU A 223 -12.78 -0.86 34.56
C LEU A 223 -13.19 -0.54 35.99
N ASP A 224 -12.67 0.56 36.53
CA ASP A 224 -13.13 1.10 37.81
C ASP A 224 -14.45 1.86 37.60
N VAL A 225 -15.50 1.43 38.28
CA VAL A 225 -16.88 1.88 38.04
C VAL A 225 -17.52 2.38 39.32
N ASP A 226 -18.06 3.60 39.28
CA ASP A 226 -18.96 4.11 40.30
C ASP A 226 -20.33 3.40 40.19
N HIS A 227 -20.55 2.39 41.06
CA HIS A 227 -21.74 1.53 41.01
C HIS A 227 -23.08 2.29 41.07
N PRO A 228 -23.29 3.27 41.97
CA PRO A 228 -24.48 4.13 41.94
C PRO A 228 -24.73 4.80 40.58
N LYS A 229 -23.69 5.35 39.96
CA LYS A 229 -23.79 5.98 38.64
C LYS A 229 -24.09 4.96 37.55
N ALA A 230 -23.48 3.78 37.60
CA ALA A 230 -23.74 2.69 36.67
C ALA A 230 -25.17 2.17 36.77
N GLU A 231 -25.73 2.06 37.98
CA GLU A 231 -27.11 1.60 38.16
C GLU A 231 -28.12 2.64 37.63
N ALA A 232 -27.87 3.94 37.85
CA ALA A 232 -28.70 5.00 37.29
C ALA A 232 -28.71 4.98 35.74
N VAL A 233 -27.53 4.86 35.12
CA VAL A 233 -27.43 4.73 33.65
C VAL A 233 -28.08 3.44 33.17
N PHE A 234 -27.95 2.34 33.90
CA PHE A 234 -28.62 1.09 33.58
C PHE A 234 -30.15 1.22 33.61
N THR A 235 -30.73 1.86 34.64
CA THR A 235 -32.18 2.11 34.71
C THR A 235 -32.64 2.89 33.48
N GLU A 236 -31.93 3.94 33.11
CA GLU A 236 -32.24 4.77 31.94
C GLU A 236 -32.15 3.99 30.61
N LEU A 237 -31.10 3.18 30.45
CA LEU A 237 -30.95 2.28 29.30
C LEU A 237 -32.04 1.19 29.26
N HIS A 238 -32.42 0.65 30.42
CA HIS A 238 -33.44 -0.39 30.52
C HIS A 238 -34.85 0.15 30.29
N GLU A 239 -35.16 1.38 30.70
CA GLU A 239 -36.43 2.02 30.38
C GLU A 239 -36.59 2.26 28.87
N GLN A 240 -35.51 2.64 28.20
CA GLN A 240 -35.54 2.95 26.76
C GLN A 240 -35.44 1.69 25.88
N PHE A 241 -34.58 0.75 26.25
CA PHE A 241 -34.20 -0.39 25.42
C PHE A 241 -34.55 -1.74 26.03
N GLY A 242 -35.00 -1.77 27.27
CA GLY A 242 -35.31 -3.00 28.00
C GLY A 242 -36.34 -3.83 27.27
N ARG A 243 -36.10 -5.13 27.26
CA ARG A 243 -37.03 -6.14 26.77
C ARG A 243 -37.33 -7.09 27.92
N PRO A 244 -38.60 -7.34 28.27
CA PRO A 244 -38.97 -8.07 29.50
C PRO A 244 -38.46 -9.53 29.59
N SER A 245 -37.89 -10.12 28.55
CA SER A 245 -37.72 -11.58 28.43
C SER A 245 -36.33 -12.07 27.98
N GLN A 246 -35.28 -11.25 28.05
CA GLN A 246 -33.92 -11.68 27.63
C GLN A 246 -32.83 -11.34 28.66
N ASN A 247 -32.44 -12.33 29.48
CA ASN A 247 -31.38 -12.18 30.50
C ASN A 247 -30.03 -11.71 29.92
N ASN A 248 -29.66 -12.20 28.73
CA ASN A 248 -28.43 -11.77 28.06
C ASN A 248 -28.46 -10.29 27.69
N TRP A 249 -29.61 -9.79 27.22
CA TRP A 249 -29.78 -8.37 26.87
C TRP A 249 -29.62 -7.46 28.10
N ILE A 250 -30.13 -7.88 29.26
CA ILE A 250 -29.94 -7.16 30.52
C ILE A 250 -28.46 -7.07 30.88
N ARG A 251 -27.70 -8.17 30.73
CA ARG A 251 -26.26 -8.20 30.98
C ARG A 251 -25.50 -7.26 30.03
N ASP A 252 -25.86 -7.26 28.75
CA ASP A 252 -25.25 -6.41 27.74
C ASP A 252 -25.50 -4.91 28.04
N LEU A 253 -26.72 -4.56 28.48
CA LEU A 253 -27.03 -3.21 28.96
C LEU A 253 -26.24 -2.82 30.22
N ARG A 254 -26.00 -3.76 31.15
CA ARG A 254 -25.19 -3.51 32.35
C ARG A 254 -23.71 -3.30 32.04
N GLN A 255 -23.16 -4.03 31.07
CA GLN A 255 -21.80 -3.78 30.55
C GLN A 255 -21.71 -2.38 29.92
N LEU A 256 -22.71 -1.99 29.12
CA LEU A 256 -22.76 -0.68 28.48
C LEU A 256 -22.89 0.44 29.53
N ALA A 257 -23.75 0.27 30.53
CA ALA A 257 -23.89 1.22 31.64
C ALA A 257 -22.58 1.39 32.42
N SER A 258 -21.86 0.28 32.67
CA SER A 258 -20.54 0.29 33.31
C SER A 258 -19.53 1.06 32.48
N ALA A 259 -19.53 0.91 31.14
CA ALA A 259 -18.67 1.65 30.24
C ALA A 259 -18.94 3.16 30.27
N VAL A 260 -20.20 3.58 30.30
CA VAL A 260 -20.59 5.00 30.46
C VAL A 260 -20.14 5.53 31.82
N ALA A 261 -20.40 4.79 32.90
CA ALA A 261 -20.06 5.21 34.25
C ALA A 261 -18.54 5.36 34.46
N GLY A 262 -17.76 4.43 33.90
CA GLY A 262 -16.28 4.44 33.89
C GLY A 262 -15.64 5.46 32.93
N GLY A 263 -16.45 6.25 32.21
CA GLY A 263 -15.99 7.32 31.34
C GLY A 263 -15.26 6.83 30.08
N CYS A 264 -15.63 5.66 29.57
CA CYS A 264 -15.13 5.18 28.28
C CYS A 264 -15.71 6.00 27.14
N SER A 265 -14.91 6.25 26.11
CA SER A 265 -15.37 6.91 24.88
C SER A 265 -15.92 5.90 23.86
N PHE A 266 -15.47 4.64 23.97
CA PHE A 266 -15.87 3.56 23.08
C PHE A 266 -16.33 2.33 23.85
N PHE A 267 -17.33 1.65 23.30
CA PHE A 267 -17.73 0.29 23.70
C PHE A 267 -17.63 -0.61 22.47
N ILE A 268 -16.75 -1.60 22.53
CA ILE A 268 -16.42 -2.46 21.39
C ILE A 268 -17.18 -3.79 21.51
N THR A 269 -18.04 -4.07 20.55
CA THR A 269 -18.87 -5.30 20.51
C THR A 269 -19.09 -5.79 19.07
N ARG A 270 -19.37 -7.08 18.91
CA ARG A 270 -19.87 -7.66 17.65
C ARG A 270 -21.38 -7.91 17.66
N ASP A 271 -22.05 -7.60 18.77
CA ASP A 271 -23.49 -7.80 18.90
C ASP A 271 -24.27 -6.81 18.01
N THR A 272 -24.99 -7.35 17.03
CA THR A 272 -25.74 -6.55 16.07
C THR A 272 -26.91 -5.80 16.72
N GLN A 273 -27.51 -6.32 17.80
CA GLN A 273 -28.59 -5.63 18.52
C GLN A 273 -28.07 -4.37 19.20
N LEU A 274 -26.91 -4.44 19.86
CA LEU A 274 -26.24 -3.26 20.44
C LEU A 274 -25.78 -2.28 19.36
N LEU A 275 -25.18 -2.77 18.27
CA LEU A 275 -24.71 -1.92 17.16
C LEU A 275 -25.87 -1.17 16.51
N ASN A 276 -27.06 -1.78 16.39
CA ASN A 276 -28.26 -1.10 15.87
C ASN A 276 -28.75 0.05 16.76
N LYS A 277 -28.29 0.11 18.02
CA LYS A 277 -28.61 1.18 19.00
C LYS A 277 -27.47 2.17 19.19
N ALA A 278 -26.39 2.05 18.43
CA ALA A 278 -25.18 2.86 18.61
C ALA A 278 -25.42 4.38 18.50
N SER A 279 -26.25 4.83 17.54
CA SER A 279 -26.55 6.26 17.38
C SER A 279 -27.29 6.84 18.58
N GLU A 280 -28.32 6.13 19.07
CA GLU A 280 -29.11 6.54 20.24
C GLU A 280 -28.25 6.60 21.51
N VAL A 281 -27.38 5.60 21.70
CA VAL A 281 -26.43 5.56 22.84
C VAL A 281 -25.42 6.70 22.76
N ARG A 282 -24.89 7.00 21.56
CA ARG A 282 -23.92 8.07 21.36
C ARG A 282 -24.51 9.45 21.63
N GLU A 283 -25.70 9.73 21.13
CA GLU A 283 -26.36 11.02 21.31
C GLU A 283 -26.68 11.29 22.78
N ARG A 284 -27.12 10.26 23.51
CA ARG A 284 -27.57 10.41 24.90
C ARG A 284 -26.44 10.36 25.92
N PHE A 285 -25.48 9.44 25.74
CA PHE A 285 -24.44 9.16 26.73
C PHE A 285 -23.02 9.53 26.27
N GLY A 286 -22.85 9.97 25.01
CA GLY A 286 -21.53 10.29 24.44
C GLY A 286 -20.63 9.07 24.17
N LEU A 287 -21.14 7.85 24.39
CA LEU A 287 -20.41 6.60 24.21
C LEU A 287 -20.58 6.08 22.77
N SER A 288 -19.48 5.87 22.04
CA SER A 288 -19.55 5.28 20.70
C SER A 288 -19.53 3.74 20.79
N VAL A 289 -20.66 3.10 20.50
CA VAL A 289 -20.75 1.65 20.35
C VAL A 289 -20.30 1.26 18.94
N VAL A 290 -19.26 0.45 18.83
CA VAL A 290 -18.60 0.14 17.56
C VAL A 290 -18.13 -1.30 17.49
N ARG A 291 -17.95 -1.80 16.27
CA ARG A 291 -17.35 -3.10 16.01
C ARG A 291 -15.81 -3.02 16.05
N PRO A 292 -15.05 -4.10 16.36
CA PRO A 292 -13.59 -4.03 16.37
C PRO A 292 -12.99 -3.48 15.07
N SER A 293 -13.44 -3.95 13.89
CA SER A 293 -12.93 -3.42 12.61
C SER A 293 -13.19 -1.92 12.43
N ASP A 294 -14.36 -1.46 12.85
CA ASP A 294 -14.78 -0.06 12.73
C ASP A 294 -14.01 0.86 13.67
N PHE A 295 -13.76 0.39 14.90
CA PHE A 295 -12.90 1.07 15.85
C PHE A 295 -11.47 1.24 15.30
N ILE A 296 -10.92 0.16 14.73
CA ILE A 296 -9.56 0.17 14.18
C ILE A 296 -9.47 1.13 12.98
N ILE A 297 -10.47 1.13 12.09
CA ILE A 297 -10.54 2.10 10.98
C ILE A 297 -10.59 3.53 11.50
N GLU A 298 -11.42 3.81 12.53
CA GLU A 298 -11.52 5.15 13.11
C GLU A 298 -10.18 5.62 13.69
N VAL A 299 -9.44 4.73 14.36
CA VAL A 299 -8.10 5.06 14.87
C VAL A 299 -7.08 5.23 13.73
N ASP A 300 -7.13 4.40 12.68
CA ASP A 300 -6.23 4.53 11.51
C ASP A 300 -6.50 5.84 10.74
N GLU A 301 -7.76 6.19 10.51
CA GLU A 301 -8.17 7.42 9.82
C GLU A 301 -7.73 8.66 10.60
N LEU A 302 -7.83 8.65 11.94
CA LEU A 302 -7.32 9.73 12.78
C LEU A 302 -5.80 9.90 12.68
N GLN A 303 -5.05 8.83 12.39
CA GLN A 303 -3.60 8.87 12.20
C GLN A 303 -3.20 9.28 10.78
N ASP A 304 -3.95 8.89 9.76
CA ASP A 304 -3.61 9.07 8.35
C ASP A 304 -4.84 9.31 7.47
N LYS A 305 -5.42 10.51 7.59
CA LYS A 305 -6.61 10.92 6.82
C LYS A 305 -6.41 10.84 5.30
N SER A 306 -5.17 10.90 4.79
CA SER A 306 -4.89 10.82 3.36
C SER A 306 -5.31 9.49 2.73
N LYS A 307 -5.16 8.38 3.45
CA LYS A 307 -5.45 7.03 2.93
C LYS A 307 -6.91 6.76 2.64
N TYR A 308 -7.79 7.49 3.30
CA TYR A 308 -9.24 7.36 3.18
C TYR A 308 -9.82 8.39 2.20
N ARG A 309 -8.97 9.21 1.57
CA ARG A 309 -9.42 10.12 0.52
C ARG A 309 -9.69 9.33 -0.76
N SER A 310 -10.75 9.75 -1.43
CA SER A 310 -11.10 9.34 -2.77
C SER A 310 -10.03 9.75 -3.78
N GLU A 311 -9.63 8.82 -4.64
CA GLU A 311 -8.70 9.05 -5.75
C GLU A 311 -9.35 8.60 -7.08
N ARG A 312 -8.96 9.23 -8.20
CA ARG A 312 -9.42 8.77 -9.52
C ARG A 312 -8.80 7.43 -9.87
N PHE A 313 -9.61 6.45 -10.25
CA PHE A 313 -9.15 5.14 -10.65
C PHE A 313 -8.56 5.16 -12.05
N GLY A 314 -7.26 4.89 -12.17
CA GLY A 314 -6.61 4.75 -13.47
C GLY A 314 -6.78 5.95 -14.40
N GLY A 315 -6.83 7.18 -13.88
CA GLY A 315 -7.03 8.39 -14.69
C GLY A 315 -8.46 8.59 -15.23
N THR A 316 -9.41 7.73 -14.88
CA THR A 316 -10.81 7.81 -15.30
C THR A 316 -11.67 8.65 -14.34
N ALA A 317 -12.96 8.76 -14.64
CA ALA A 317 -13.95 9.35 -13.76
C ALA A 317 -14.26 8.47 -12.52
N LEU A 318 -13.98 7.16 -12.55
CA LEU A 318 -14.22 6.28 -11.41
C LEU A 318 -13.40 6.74 -10.20
N VAL A 319 -13.97 6.56 -9.02
CA VAL A 319 -13.37 6.91 -7.75
C VAL A 319 -13.06 5.63 -7.00
N VAL A 320 -11.82 5.50 -6.51
CA VAL A 320 -11.44 4.46 -5.56
C VAL A 320 -11.17 5.08 -4.22
N ARG A 321 -11.61 4.37 -3.19
CA ARG A 321 -11.31 4.71 -1.81
C ARG A 321 -11.21 3.46 -0.97
N ARG A 322 -10.52 3.59 0.16
CA ARG A 322 -10.61 2.60 1.22
C ARG A 322 -12.01 2.58 1.82
N VAL A 323 -12.45 1.39 2.20
CA VAL A 323 -13.69 1.20 2.95
C VAL A 323 -13.58 1.88 4.30
N GLY A 324 -14.59 2.68 4.63
CA GLY A 324 -14.68 3.46 5.86
C GLY A 324 -15.45 2.74 6.96
N LYS A 325 -15.56 3.41 8.11
CA LYS A 325 -16.29 2.93 9.29
C LYS A 325 -17.76 2.64 8.95
N GLY A 326 -18.25 1.46 9.35
CA GLY A 326 -19.67 1.08 9.26
C GLY A 326 -20.17 0.71 7.87
N GLU A 327 -19.30 0.67 6.87
CA GLU A 327 -19.68 0.40 5.48
C GLU A 327 -19.71 -1.10 5.12
N ALA A 328 -19.18 -1.97 5.98
CA ALA A 328 -19.13 -3.41 5.72
C ALA A 328 -20.54 -4.00 5.44
N ASP A 329 -21.55 -3.57 6.21
CA ASP A 329 -22.94 -4.02 6.05
C ASP A 329 -23.53 -3.59 4.70
N SER A 330 -23.36 -2.32 4.31
CA SER A 330 -23.89 -1.79 3.05
C SER A 330 -23.19 -2.45 1.85
N LEU A 331 -21.88 -2.63 1.92
CA LEU A 331 -21.11 -3.36 0.90
C LEU A 331 -21.55 -4.81 0.77
N ALA A 332 -21.74 -5.50 1.88
CA ALA A 332 -22.20 -6.88 1.86
C ALA A 332 -23.61 -7.02 1.26
N ARG A 333 -24.50 -6.04 1.46
CA ARG A 333 -25.83 -6.02 0.80
C ARG A 333 -25.73 -5.83 -0.70
N VAL A 334 -24.81 -4.97 -1.14
CA VAL A 334 -24.66 -4.59 -2.54
C VAL A 334 -23.95 -5.69 -3.35
N PHE A 335 -22.88 -6.28 -2.81
CA PHE A 335 -22.03 -7.23 -3.53
C PHE A 335 -22.36 -8.71 -3.27
N VAL A 336 -23.44 -9.03 -2.55
CA VAL A 336 -23.89 -10.42 -2.38
C VAL A 336 -24.28 -11.02 -3.73
N CYS A 337 -23.84 -12.24 -4.00
CA CYS A 337 -24.15 -12.95 -5.24
C CYS A 337 -24.95 -14.23 -4.99
N LYS A 338 -25.41 -14.86 -6.07
CA LYS A 338 -26.06 -16.18 -6.00
C LYS A 338 -25.11 -17.22 -5.40
N GLY A 339 -25.56 -17.94 -4.38
CA GLY A 339 -24.75 -18.93 -3.66
C GLY A 339 -23.85 -18.34 -2.57
N ASP A 340 -23.94 -17.04 -2.33
CA ASP A 340 -23.36 -16.37 -1.15
C ASP A 340 -24.50 -15.80 -0.29
N SER A 341 -24.21 -15.50 0.97
CA SER A 341 -25.15 -14.81 1.86
C SER A 341 -24.56 -13.49 2.32
N LYS A 342 -25.40 -12.46 2.48
CA LYS A 342 -24.97 -11.15 3.00
C LYS A 342 -24.11 -11.30 4.25
N GLY A 343 -24.58 -12.08 5.24
CA GLY A 343 -23.87 -12.29 6.50
C GLY A 343 -22.58 -13.14 6.37
N ALA A 344 -22.43 -13.96 5.32
CA ALA A 344 -21.16 -14.64 5.05
C ALA A 344 -20.13 -13.68 4.45
N LEU A 345 -20.53 -12.87 3.47
CA LEU A 345 -19.66 -11.86 2.87
C LEU A 345 -19.23 -10.82 3.91
N GLU A 346 -20.16 -10.30 4.70
CA GLU A 346 -19.87 -9.36 5.80
C GLU A 346 -18.82 -9.94 6.78
N ARG A 347 -19.01 -11.18 7.24
CA ARG A 347 -18.04 -11.88 8.10
C ARG A 347 -16.68 -12.08 7.43
N ARG A 348 -16.62 -12.24 6.11
CA ARG A 348 -15.35 -12.32 5.36
C ARG A 348 -14.64 -10.97 5.31
N LEU A 349 -15.36 -9.82 5.30
CA LEU A 349 -14.74 -8.50 5.21
C LEU A 349 -14.04 -8.07 6.51
N HIS A 350 -14.66 -8.35 7.66
CA HIS A 350 -14.21 -7.81 8.95
C HIS A 350 -12.75 -8.14 9.32
N PRO A 351 -12.23 -9.38 9.16
CA PRO A 351 -10.83 -9.68 9.44
C PRO A 351 -9.81 -8.89 8.60
N TYR A 352 -10.20 -8.45 7.40
CA TYR A 352 -9.35 -7.62 6.55
C TYR A 352 -9.47 -6.14 6.90
N LEU A 353 -10.68 -5.66 7.18
CA LEU A 353 -10.94 -4.29 7.65
C LEU A 353 -10.25 -4.00 8.99
N ALA A 354 -10.14 -5.00 9.86
CA ALA A 354 -9.44 -4.91 11.13
C ALA A 354 -7.91 -4.81 11.01
N ARG A 355 -7.33 -5.02 9.81
CA ARG A 355 -5.88 -4.96 9.58
C ARG A 355 -5.50 -3.93 8.50
N PRO A 356 -5.80 -2.64 8.66
CA PRO A 356 -5.61 -1.63 7.61
C PRO A 356 -4.14 -1.37 7.23
N LYS A 357 -3.18 -1.86 8.03
CA LYS A 357 -1.74 -1.78 7.75
C LYS A 357 -1.25 -2.91 6.81
N GLU A 358 -1.92 -4.06 6.83
CA GLU A 358 -1.56 -5.24 6.01
C GLU A 358 -2.54 -5.45 4.86
N CYS A 359 -3.80 -5.07 5.07
CA CYS A 359 -4.90 -5.28 4.17
C CYS A 359 -5.40 -3.93 3.65
N GLU A 360 -5.74 -3.92 2.37
CA GLU A 360 -6.31 -2.78 1.69
C GLU A 360 -7.63 -3.22 1.08
N VAL A 361 -8.73 -2.81 1.71
CA VAL A 361 -10.09 -3.07 1.24
C VAL A 361 -10.56 -1.84 0.48
N LEU A 362 -10.77 -1.98 -0.83
CA LEU A 362 -11.10 -0.88 -1.72
C LEU A 362 -12.48 -1.06 -2.33
N THR A 363 -13.18 0.06 -2.48
CA THR A 363 -14.41 0.16 -3.25
C THR A 363 -14.21 1.10 -4.42
N VAL A 364 -14.82 0.76 -5.54
CA VAL A 364 -14.85 1.59 -6.75
C VAL A 364 -16.28 2.08 -6.97
N SER A 365 -16.45 3.38 -7.18
CA SER A 365 -17.75 4.01 -7.44
C SER A 365 -17.66 5.05 -8.57
N THR A 366 -18.81 5.51 -9.06
CA THR A 366 -18.88 6.68 -9.95
C THR A 366 -18.52 7.98 -9.20
N PRO A 367 -18.18 9.09 -9.90
CA PRO A 367 -17.87 10.39 -9.27
C PRO A 367 -18.97 10.92 -8.34
N ALA A 368 -20.22 10.58 -8.63
CA ALA A 368 -21.37 10.99 -7.82
C ALA A 368 -21.45 10.23 -6.47
N GLY A 369 -20.63 9.20 -6.27
CA GLY A 369 -20.47 8.48 -5.00
C GLY A 369 -21.59 7.51 -4.62
N ASN A 370 -22.73 7.54 -5.32
CA ASN A 370 -23.90 6.73 -4.96
C ASN A 370 -23.93 5.34 -5.60
N ASP A 371 -23.25 5.14 -6.73
CA ASP A 371 -23.25 3.86 -7.43
C ASP A 371 -21.93 3.14 -7.19
N LEU A 372 -21.95 2.13 -6.33
CA LEU A 372 -20.82 1.22 -6.13
C LEU A 372 -20.71 0.28 -7.35
N ASN A 373 -19.52 0.16 -7.93
CA ASN A 373 -19.27 -0.65 -9.11
C ASN A 373 -18.35 -1.85 -8.83
N GLY A 374 -17.47 -1.74 -7.84
CA GLY A 374 -16.55 -2.83 -7.51
C GLY A 374 -16.05 -2.84 -6.07
N LEU A 375 -15.63 -4.01 -5.62
CA LEU A 375 -15.06 -4.30 -4.31
C LEU A 375 -13.86 -5.23 -4.50
N VAL A 376 -12.71 -4.87 -3.95
CA VAL A 376 -11.50 -5.69 -4.00
C VAL A 376 -10.73 -5.61 -2.69
N ILE A 377 -10.15 -6.73 -2.28
CA ILE A 377 -9.25 -6.81 -1.12
C ILE A 377 -7.85 -7.17 -1.60
N TYR A 378 -6.86 -6.40 -1.18
CA TYR A 378 -5.45 -6.75 -1.32
C TYR A 378 -4.86 -7.05 0.05
N SER A 379 -4.41 -8.29 0.26
CA SER A 379 -3.81 -8.75 1.50
C SER A 379 -2.30 -8.96 1.35
N ARG A 380 -1.53 -8.34 2.25
CA ARG A 380 -0.05 -8.37 2.29
C ARG A 380 0.50 -9.18 3.47
N THR A 381 -0.32 -10.05 4.04
CA THR A 381 -0.01 -10.85 5.24
C THR A 381 1.21 -11.75 5.05
N GLN A 382 1.41 -12.28 3.85
CA GLN A 382 2.61 -13.01 3.45
C GLN A 382 3.58 -12.04 2.77
N SER A 383 4.90 -12.13 2.98
CA SER A 383 5.86 -11.15 2.41
C SER A 383 6.14 -11.32 0.91
N ASP A 384 5.84 -12.51 0.38
CA ASP A 384 6.30 -13.00 -0.91
C ASP A 384 5.20 -13.02 -1.99
N ARG A 385 3.94 -12.87 -1.57
CA ARG A 385 2.74 -12.86 -2.42
C ARG A 385 1.80 -11.72 -2.07
N LEU A 386 0.94 -11.36 -3.02
CA LEU A 386 -0.21 -10.49 -2.82
C LEU A 386 -1.48 -11.31 -2.99
N ASP A 387 -2.29 -11.43 -1.94
CA ASP A 387 -3.50 -12.26 -1.98
C ASP A 387 -4.75 -11.40 -2.22
N ILE A 388 -5.61 -11.86 -3.13
CA ILE A 388 -6.92 -11.27 -3.43
C ILE A 388 -8.02 -12.24 -2.94
N PRO A 389 -8.45 -12.15 -1.68
CA PRO A 389 -9.46 -13.03 -1.13
C PRO A 389 -10.89 -12.69 -1.57
N VAL A 390 -11.12 -11.43 -1.99
CA VAL A 390 -12.41 -10.95 -2.49
C VAL A 390 -12.16 -10.03 -3.69
N ILE A 391 -12.86 -10.30 -4.79
CA ILE A 391 -12.95 -9.41 -5.96
C ILE A 391 -14.35 -9.52 -6.55
N ARG A 392 -15.09 -8.41 -6.57
CA ARG A 392 -16.48 -8.36 -7.02
C ARG A 392 -16.71 -7.12 -7.88
N THR A 393 -17.49 -7.29 -8.94
CA THR A 393 -17.99 -6.23 -9.81
C THR A 393 -19.51 -6.35 -9.93
N LEU A 394 -20.25 -5.25 -9.87
CA LEU A 394 -21.71 -5.25 -10.05
C LEU A 394 -22.12 -5.12 -11.51
N PRO A 395 -23.35 -5.54 -11.93
CA PRO A 395 -24.12 -5.16 -13.15
C PRO A 395 -24.12 -3.64 -13.53
N GLY A 396 -24.18 -3.23 -14.83
CA GLY A 396 -23.73 -1.91 -15.33
C GLY A 396 -22.95 -1.90 -16.69
N ARG A 397 -22.43 -0.74 -17.11
CA ARG A 397 -21.55 -0.63 -18.30
C ARG A 397 -20.09 -0.85 -17.87
N GLU A 398 -19.28 -1.53 -18.68
CA GLU A 398 -17.80 -1.58 -18.58
C GLU A 398 -17.16 -2.47 -17.47
N PHE A 399 -17.79 -3.57 -17.06
CA PHE A 399 -17.27 -4.45 -15.97
C PHE A 399 -15.97 -5.13 -16.23
N TYR A 400 -15.83 -5.63 -17.46
CA TYR A 400 -14.65 -6.36 -17.85
C TYR A 400 -13.44 -5.43 -17.72
N ALA A 401 -13.57 -4.19 -18.17
CA ALA A 401 -12.53 -3.18 -18.03
C ALA A 401 -12.22 -2.88 -16.56
N LEU A 402 -13.24 -2.75 -15.70
CA LEU A 402 -13.05 -2.59 -14.25
C LEU A 402 -12.31 -3.79 -13.61
N ALA A 403 -12.71 -5.02 -13.94
CA ALA A 403 -12.07 -6.25 -13.45
C ALA A 403 -10.61 -6.34 -13.92
N VAL A 404 -10.35 -6.03 -15.19
CA VAL A 404 -9.00 -5.95 -15.76
C VAL A 404 -8.16 -4.94 -15.00
N ARG A 405 -8.65 -3.73 -14.72
CA ARG A 405 -7.88 -2.73 -13.96
C ARG A 405 -7.62 -3.15 -12.51
N MET A 406 -8.60 -3.75 -11.82
CA MET A 406 -8.42 -4.26 -10.45
C MET A 406 -7.32 -5.34 -10.38
N LEU A 407 -7.32 -6.28 -11.34
CA LEU A 407 -6.32 -7.34 -11.42
C LEU A 407 -4.96 -6.80 -11.88
N SER A 408 -4.93 -5.89 -12.85
CA SER A 408 -3.70 -5.26 -13.34
C SER A 408 -3.07 -4.39 -12.25
N GLY A 409 -3.89 -3.66 -11.48
CA GLY A 409 -3.45 -2.92 -10.30
C GLY A 409 -2.88 -3.83 -9.21
N ALA A 410 -3.35 -5.08 -9.10
CA ALA A 410 -2.76 -6.06 -8.20
C ALA A 410 -1.35 -6.47 -8.68
N LEU A 411 -1.17 -6.70 -9.98
CA LEU A 411 0.12 -7.02 -10.57
C LEU A 411 1.12 -5.86 -10.43
N GLU A 412 0.66 -4.61 -10.66
CA GLU A 412 1.44 -3.39 -10.44
C GLU A 412 1.90 -3.26 -8.98
N ARG A 413 1.00 -3.48 -8.02
CA ARG A 413 1.32 -3.45 -6.58
C ARG A 413 2.30 -4.54 -6.21
N ALA A 414 2.05 -5.78 -6.64
CA ALA A 414 2.95 -6.90 -6.37
C ALA A 414 4.36 -6.64 -6.94
N ALA A 415 4.44 -6.17 -8.18
CA ALA A 415 5.70 -5.79 -8.81
C ALA A 415 6.42 -4.66 -8.05
N GLY A 416 5.72 -3.58 -7.69
CA GLY A 416 6.29 -2.44 -6.96
C GLY A 416 6.72 -2.79 -5.53
N GLU A 417 6.07 -3.76 -4.91
CA GLU A 417 6.37 -4.25 -3.56
C GLU A 417 7.39 -5.42 -3.57
N GLY A 418 7.89 -5.83 -4.73
CA GLY A 418 8.85 -6.94 -4.87
C GLY A 418 8.27 -8.32 -4.55
N ARG A 419 6.94 -8.46 -4.63
CA ARG A 419 6.22 -9.73 -4.44
C ARG A 419 6.24 -10.52 -5.75
N PHE A 420 6.45 -11.82 -5.62
CA PHE A 420 6.65 -12.69 -6.78
C PHE A 420 5.35 -13.31 -7.29
N VAL A 421 4.32 -13.42 -6.45
CA VAL A 421 3.07 -14.09 -6.80
C VAL A 421 1.88 -13.20 -6.47
N VAL A 422 0.89 -13.15 -7.36
CA VAL A 422 -0.46 -12.65 -7.07
C VAL A 422 -1.40 -13.84 -7.04
N THR A 423 -2.21 -13.98 -6.00
CA THR A 423 -3.23 -15.03 -5.90
C THR A 423 -4.63 -14.43 -5.86
N VAL A 424 -5.62 -15.14 -6.40
CA VAL A 424 -7.04 -14.80 -6.30
C VAL A 424 -7.77 -16.03 -5.77
N ALA A 425 -8.23 -15.93 -4.53
CA ALA A 425 -8.93 -16.99 -3.80
C ALA A 425 -10.44 -16.75 -3.70
N GLU A 426 -10.98 -15.92 -4.60
CA GLU A 426 -12.42 -15.65 -4.67
C GLU A 426 -13.19 -16.90 -5.10
N THR A 427 -14.19 -17.27 -4.30
CA THR A 427 -15.03 -18.45 -4.55
C THR A 427 -16.15 -18.17 -5.53
N HIS A 428 -16.64 -16.93 -5.61
CA HIS A 428 -17.71 -16.56 -6.53
C HIS A 428 -17.21 -15.55 -7.57
N VAL A 429 -16.50 -16.07 -8.56
CA VAL A 429 -15.95 -15.31 -9.68
C VAL A 429 -17.04 -15.09 -10.74
N SER A 430 -17.28 -13.83 -11.13
CA SER A 430 -18.20 -13.50 -12.24
C SER A 430 -17.58 -13.85 -13.60
N ALA A 431 -18.40 -13.95 -14.65
CA ALA A 431 -17.90 -14.23 -16.00
C ALA A 431 -16.88 -13.19 -16.48
N ASP A 432 -17.09 -11.91 -16.17
CA ASP A 432 -16.16 -10.83 -16.53
C ASP A 432 -14.83 -10.94 -15.79
N VAL A 433 -14.85 -11.27 -14.49
CA VAL A 433 -13.61 -11.49 -13.72
C VAL A 433 -12.88 -12.73 -14.22
N LEU A 434 -13.61 -13.80 -14.57
CA LEU A 434 -13.02 -15.01 -15.15
C LEU A 434 -12.35 -14.72 -16.50
N GLN A 435 -13.02 -13.94 -17.36
CA GLN A 435 -12.46 -13.49 -18.63
C GLN A 435 -11.21 -12.63 -18.39
N ALA A 436 -11.26 -11.67 -17.45
CA ALA A 436 -10.13 -10.82 -17.10
C ALA A 436 -8.93 -11.62 -16.55
N LEU A 437 -9.16 -12.63 -15.71
CA LEU A 437 -8.12 -13.55 -15.22
C LEU A 437 -7.46 -14.30 -16.38
N THR A 438 -8.25 -14.77 -17.35
CA THR A 438 -7.77 -15.49 -18.53
C THR A 438 -6.93 -14.59 -19.45
N ASP A 439 -7.42 -13.38 -19.72
CA ASP A 439 -6.73 -12.41 -20.58
C ASP A 439 -5.44 -11.90 -19.94
N LEU A 440 -5.45 -11.74 -18.62
CA LEU A 440 -4.28 -11.44 -17.81
C LEU A 440 -3.48 -12.71 -17.45
N ARG A 441 -3.63 -13.83 -18.15
CA ARG A 441 -2.74 -15.01 -18.04
C ARG A 441 -2.59 -15.56 -16.61
N PHE A 442 -3.61 -15.49 -15.78
CA PHE A 442 -3.63 -16.20 -14.50
C PHE A 442 -3.79 -17.70 -14.76
N ASN A 443 -3.06 -18.51 -13.99
CA ASN A 443 -3.17 -19.95 -13.97
C ASN A 443 -4.14 -20.37 -12.86
N TYR A 444 -4.81 -21.52 -13.02
CA TYR A 444 -5.73 -22.04 -12.02
C TYR A 444 -5.26 -23.40 -11.50
N GLN A 445 -5.03 -23.49 -10.20
CA GLN A 445 -4.62 -24.72 -9.53
C GLN A 445 -5.18 -24.74 -8.10
N ASP A 446 -5.63 -25.91 -7.63
CA ASP A 446 -6.13 -26.12 -6.26
C ASP A 446 -7.18 -25.08 -5.80
N ARG A 447 -8.10 -24.72 -6.70
CA ARG A 447 -9.17 -23.73 -6.45
C ARG A 447 -8.69 -22.29 -6.22
N VAL A 448 -7.47 -21.97 -6.61
CA VAL A 448 -6.90 -20.62 -6.52
C VAL A 448 -6.34 -20.24 -7.88
N TRP A 449 -6.64 -19.01 -8.31
CA TRP A 449 -5.96 -18.42 -9.45
C TRP A 449 -4.65 -17.80 -8.99
N PHE A 450 -3.60 -17.92 -9.78
CA PHE A 450 -2.32 -17.30 -9.46
C PHE A 450 -1.57 -16.86 -10.71
N ARG A 451 -0.72 -15.85 -10.55
CA ARG A 451 0.19 -15.38 -11.59
C ARG A 451 1.50 -14.93 -10.96
N TYR A 452 2.61 -15.19 -11.65
CA TYR A 452 3.91 -14.67 -11.25
C TYR A 452 4.13 -13.26 -11.78
N THR A 453 4.79 -12.43 -10.98
CA THR A 453 5.24 -11.10 -11.33
C THR A 453 6.74 -11.04 -11.15
N LEU A 454 7.47 -10.73 -12.23
CA LEU A 454 8.93 -10.64 -12.20
C LEU A 454 9.37 -9.22 -12.56
N PRO A 455 9.49 -8.31 -11.56
CA PRO A 455 9.80 -6.91 -11.80
C PRO A 455 11.29 -6.68 -12.03
N CYS A 456 11.83 -7.24 -13.11
CA CYS A 456 13.22 -7.03 -13.50
C CYS A 456 13.37 -6.78 -15.01
N ALA A 457 14.49 -6.13 -15.34
CA ALA A 457 14.98 -6.01 -16.71
C ALA A 457 16.39 -6.60 -16.72
N ALA A 458 16.53 -7.76 -17.35
CA ALA A 458 17.73 -8.59 -17.26
C ALA A 458 17.96 -9.38 -18.55
N VAL A 459 19.14 -9.97 -18.73
CA VAL A 459 19.40 -10.89 -19.85
C VAL A 459 18.74 -12.25 -19.61
N ALA A 460 18.45 -13.01 -20.66
CA ALA A 460 17.69 -14.27 -20.59
C ALA A 460 18.29 -15.28 -19.60
N ALA A 461 19.62 -15.37 -19.52
CA ALA A 461 20.31 -16.25 -18.58
C ALA A 461 20.04 -15.88 -17.11
N GLU A 462 20.04 -14.58 -16.78
CA GLU A 462 19.75 -14.08 -15.43
C GLU A 462 18.28 -14.27 -15.06
N VAL A 463 17.37 -14.05 -16.02
CA VAL A 463 15.94 -14.31 -15.84
C VAL A 463 15.69 -15.77 -15.50
N ALA A 464 16.31 -16.69 -16.25
CA ALA A 464 16.21 -18.12 -15.96
C ALA A 464 16.79 -18.48 -14.59
N ALA A 465 17.96 -17.92 -14.22
CA ALA A 465 18.55 -18.14 -12.90
C ALA A 465 17.63 -17.67 -11.77
N LEU A 466 17.00 -16.50 -11.92
CA LEU A 466 16.05 -15.95 -10.96
C LEU A 466 14.81 -16.83 -10.83
N LEU A 467 14.26 -17.34 -11.94
CA LEU A 467 13.13 -18.27 -11.91
C LEU A 467 13.48 -19.57 -11.16
N ARG A 468 14.66 -20.15 -11.39
CA ARG A 468 15.14 -21.34 -10.65
C ARG A 468 15.39 -21.05 -9.17
N GLU A 469 15.88 -19.87 -8.83
CA GLU A 469 15.98 -19.43 -7.43
C GLU A 469 14.60 -19.39 -6.78
N ARG A 470 13.59 -18.85 -7.48
CA ARG A 470 12.21 -18.80 -6.99
C ARG A 470 11.60 -20.20 -6.88
N ALA A 471 11.89 -21.13 -7.79
CA ALA A 471 11.45 -22.51 -7.69
C ALA A 471 11.82 -23.16 -6.35
N ARG A 472 13.04 -22.87 -5.85
CA ARG A 472 13.52 -23.36 -4.54
C ARG A 472 12.78 -22.73 -3.35
N HIS A 473 12.43 -21.46 -3.46
CA HIS A 473 11.72 -20.72 -2.41
C HIS A 473 10.21 -21.03 -2.38
N PHE A 474 9.63 -21.46 -3.51
CA PHE A 474 8.21 -21.77 -3.65
C PHE A 474 7.99 -23.21 -4.13
N PRO A 475 8.14 -24.23 -3.25
CA PRO A 475 8.05 -25.64 -3.64
C PRO A 475 6.76 -26.03 -4.37
N ARG A 476 5.62 -25.44 -3.99
CA ARG A 476 4.31 -25.65 -4.64
C ARG A 476 4.29 -25.26 -6.12
N HIS A 477 5.21 -24.38 -6.50
CA HIS A 477 5.28 -23.68 -7.77
C HIS A 477 6.58 -23.99 -8.52
N ALA A 478 7.40 -24.90 -7.97
CA ALA A 478 8.75 -25.18 -8.46
C ALA A 478 8.75 -25.68 -9.90
N GLU A 479 7.88 -26.65 -10.22
CA GLU A 479 7.79 -27.25 -11.56
C GLU A 479 7.52 -26.20 -12.64
N LEU A 480 6.53 -25.32 -12.41
CA LEU A 480 6.19 -24.26 -13.36
C LEU A 480 7.30 -23.19 -13.46
N CYS A 481 8.00 -22.88 -12.36
CA CYS A 481 9.13 -21.95 -12.40
C CYS A 481 10.32 -22.51 -13.20
N GLU A 482 10.62 -23.80 -13.03
CA GLU A 482 11.65 -24.50 -13.81
C GLU A 482 11.26 -24.59 -15.29
N GLU A 483 10.00 -24.93 -15.60
CA GLU A 483 9.49 -24.94 -16.98
C GLU A 483 9.64 -23.56 -17.65
N LEU A 484 9.27 -22.48 -16.95
CA LEU A 484 9.42 -21.13 -17.46
C LEU A 484 10.90 -20.74 -17.66
N ALA A 485 11.79 -21.17 -16.74
CA ALA A 485 13.23 -20.92 -16.85
C ALA A 485 13.81 -21.60 -18.11
N ASP A 486 13.45 -22.86 -18.34
CA ASP A 486 13.89 -23.62 -19.51
C ASP A 486 13.34 -23.01 -20.80
N ARG A 487 12.08 -22.60 -20.81
CA ARG A 487 11.46 -21.91 -21.96
C ARG A 487 12.15 -20.59 -22.30
N VAL A 488 12.54 -19.80 -21.30
CA VAL A 488 13.32 -18.56 -21.52
C VAL A 488 14.66 -18.89 -22.18
N GLN A 489 15.39 -19.89 -21.68
CA GLN A 489 16.69 -20.26 -22.23
C GLN A 489 16.59 -20.81 -23.66
N VAL A 490 15.63 -21.69 -23.93
CA VAL A 490 15.42 -22.27 -25.26
C VAL A 490 14.99 -21.18 -26.25
N ALA A 491 14.05 -20.32 -25.88
CA ALA A 491 13.58 -19.26 -26.76
C ALA A 491 14.70 -18.24 -27.07
N ALA A 492 15.55 -17.92 -26.10
CA ALA A 492 16.69 -17.05 -26.29
C ALA A 492 17.77 -17.68 -27.20
N SER A 493 18.09 -18.96 -27.01
CA SER A 493 19.14 -19.63 -27.79
C SER A 493 18.80 -19.77 -29.28
N VAL A 494 17.53 -19.98 -29.61
CA VAL A 494 17.05 -20.04 -31.00
C VAL A 494 16.62 -18.68 -31.57
N GLY A 495 16.62 -17.63 -30.74
CA GLY A 495 16.21 -16.28 -31.13
C GLY A 495 14.71 -16.16 -31.46
N ASP A 496 13.84 -16.91 -30.79
CA ASP A 496 12.38 -16.87 -31.01
C ASP A 496 11.76 -15.63 -30.34
N SER A 497 11.70 -14.53 -31.10
CA SER A 497 11.10 -13.27 -30.64
C SER A 497 9.64 -13.41 -30.19
N LEU A 498 8.86 -14.33 -30.77
CA LEU A 498 7.46 -14.50 -30.42
C LEU A 498 7.33 -15.17 -29.05
N ALA A 499 8.07 -16.26 -28.84
CA ALA A 499 8.10 -16.94 -27.54
C ALA A 499 8.61 -16.02 -26.43
N LEU A 500 9.64 -15.21 -26.70
CA LEU A 500 10.19 -14.25 -25.73
C LEU A 500 9.17 -13.15 -25.38
N VAL A 501 8.44 -12.59 -26.34
CA VAL A 501 7.38 -11.60 -26.04
C VAL A 501 6.27 -12.22 -25.20
N GLU A 502 5.85 -13.46 -25.50
CA GLU A 502 4.82 -14.12 -24.70
C GLU A 502 5.32 -14.46 -23.28
N LEU A 503 6.60 -14.77 -23.10
CA LEU A 503 7.22 -14.92 -21.77
C LEU A 503 7.26 -13.59 -21.01
N GLU A 504 7.66 -12.49 -21.66
CA GLU A 504 7.63 -11.15 -21.05
C GLU A 504 6.21 -10.73 -20.63
N LYS A 505 5.18 -11.11 -21.40
CA LYS A 505 3.79 -10.87 -21.03
C LYS A 505 3.36 -11.74 -19.87
N THR A 506 3.63 -13.05 -19.88
CA THR A 506 3.27 -13.95 -18.78
C THR A 506 3.86 -13.50 -17.45
N LEU A 507 5.14 -13.10 -17.47
CA LEU A 507 5.92 -12.67 -16.29
C LEU A 507 5.96 -11.14 -16.09
N TRP A 508 5.05 -10.41 -16.74
CA TRP A 508 5.01 -8.95 -16.68
C TRP A 508 5.16 -8.43 -15.23
N PRO A 509 5.97 -7.37 -14.98
CA PRO A 509 6.56 -6.44 -15.95
C PRO A 509 7.96 -6.79 -16.46
N LEU A 510 8.35 -8.07 -16.45
CA LEU A 510 9.64 -8.55 -16.98
C LEU A 510 10.04 -7.91 -18.32
N LYS A 511 11.30 -7.51 -18.44
CA LYS A 511 11.98 -7.28 -19.73
C LYS A 511 13.23 -8.16 -19.90
N ILE A 512 13.32 -8.83 -21.04
CA ILE A 512 14.48 -9.60 -21.49
C ILE A 512 15.30 -8.69 -22.43
N LEU A 513 16.47 -8.26 -21.97
CA LEU A 513 17.23 -7.17 -22.59
C LEU A 513 18.04 -7.60 -23.83
N ASP A 514 18.40 -8.87 -23.93
CA ASP A 514 19.12 -9.53 -25.03
C ASP A 514 18.18 -10.32 -25.97
N ALA A 515 16.87 -10.08 -25.86
CA ALA A 515 15.90 -10.73 -26.73
C ALA A 515 15.85 -10.01 -28.10
N PRO A 516 15.83 -10.75 -29.23
CA PRO A 516 15.74 -10.20 -30.59
C PRO A 516 14.36 -9.62 -30.92
N ILE A 517 13.80 -8.80 -30.05
CA ILE A 517 12.46 -8.20 -30.14
C ILE A 517 12.58 -6.80 -30.71
N ARG A 518 11.95 -6.58 -31.86
CA ARG A 518 11.97 -5.30 -32.56
C ARG A 518 11.35 -4.21 -31.69
N THR A 519 12.09 -3.14 -31.44
CA THR A 519 11.61 -2.02 -30.62
C THR A 519 11.48 -0.74 -31.45
N PHE A 520 10.40 0.00 -31.21
CA PHE A 520 10.07 1.24 -31.91
C PHE A 520 9.79 2.38 -30.95
N ILE A 521 10.41 3.54 -31.14
CA ILE A 521 9.96 4.79 -30.51
C ILE A 521 8.80 5.33 -31.34
N VAL A 522 7.63 5.51 -30.72
CA VAL A 522 6.42 5.99 -31.39
C VAL A 522 5.95 7.31 -30.77
N PRO A 523 5.92 8.42 -31.54
CA PRO A 523 5.45 9.70 -31.03
C PRO A 523 3.92 9.71 -30.92
N ILE A 524 3.40 10.19 -29.79
CA ILE A 524 1.97 10.35 -29.52
C ILE A 524 1.69 11.74 -28.94
N LYS A 525 0.52 12.32 -29.28
CA LYS A 525 0.07 13.58 -28.69
C LYS A 525 -0.39 13.36 -27.25
N PRO A 526 -0.12 14.29 -26.31
CA PRO A 526 -0.51 14.14 -24.91
C PRO A 526 -1.99 13.82 -24.70
N ILE A 527 -2.88 14.49 -25.43
CA ILE A 527 -4.33 14.25 -25.37
C ILE A 527 -4.70 12.79 -25.67
N TRP A 528 -3.99 12.12 -26.59
CA TRP A 528 -4.27 10.72 -26.94
C TRP A 528 -3.59 9.74 -25.99
N ALA A 529 -2.39 10.08 -25.50
CA ALA A 529 -1.75 9.31 -24.44
C ALA A 529 -2.62 9.29 -23.18
N ALA A 530 -3.18 10.44 -22.80
CA ALA A 530 -4.09 10.59 -21.67
C ALA A 530 -5.37 9.76 -21.78
N GLN A 531 -5.84 9.44 -22.99
CA GLN A 531 -7.05 8.63 -23.22
C GLN A 531 -6.75 7.12 -23.32
N LEU A 532 -5.49 6.74 -23.55
CA LEU A 532 -5.11 5.35 -23.80
C LEU A 532 -4.37 4.68 -22.64
N PHE A 533 -3.54 5.44 -21.90
CA PHE A 533 -2.70 4.84 -20.85
C PHE A 533 -2.07 5.84 -19.85
N GLU A 534 -1.90 7.14 -20.17
CA GLU A 534 -1.18 8.08 -19.31
C GLU A 534 -2.11 8.69 -18.24
N GLU A 535 -2.17 8.03 -17.08
CA GLU A 535 -3.10 8.35 -15.99
C GLU A 535 -2.89 9.75 -15.41
N ARG A 536 -1.65 10.22 -15.33
CA ARG A 536 -1.29 11.50 -14.69
C ARG A 536 -1.81 12.67 -15.55
N MET A 537 -1.65 12.58 -16.86
CA MET A 537 -2.19 13.54 -17.83
C MET A 537 -3.70 13.49 -17.89
N ALA A 538 -4.32 12.31 -17.75
CA ALA A 538 -5.77 12.18 -17.69
C ALA A 538 -6.36 12.92 -16.47
N GLN A 539 -5.66 12.87 -15.33
CA GLN A 539 -6.05 13.58 -14.11
C GLN A 539 -6.01 15.12 -14.25
N GLU A 540 -5.18 15.66 -15.14
CA GLU A 540 -5.14 17.10 -15.44
C GLU A 540 -6.37 17.59 -16.23
N THR A 541 -7.20 16.68 -16.76
CA THR A 541 -8.43 17.02 -17.47
C THR A 541 -9.66 16.97 -16.56
N LEU A 542 -10.62 17.89 -16.79
CA LEU A 542 -11.86 17.97 -16.02
C LEU A 542 -12.65 16.66 -16.00
N PHE A 543 -12.78 16.01 -17.16
CA PHE A 543 -13.63 14.83 -17.35
C PHE A 543 -12.87 13.49 -17.24
N GLY A 544 -11.54 13.50 -17.19
CA GLY A 544 -10.73 12.28 -17.17
C GLY A 544 -10.66 11.59 -18.54
N ALA A 545 -10.10 10.38 -18.55
CA ALA A 545 -10.05 9.51 -19.72
C ALA A 545 -11.37 8.74 -19.94
N ASP A 546 -11.60 8.35 -21.18
CA ASP A 546 -12.58 7.31 -21.52
C ASP A 546 -12.29 6.04 -20.72
N MET A 547 -13.29 5.60 -19.94
CA MET A 547 -13.14 4.49 -19.01
C MET A 547 -12.83 3.17 -19.72
N GLU A 548 -13.49 2.92 -20.85
CA GLU A 548 -13.37 1.65 -21.57
C GLU A 548 -11.98 1.52 -22.18
N LEU A 549 -11.42 2.58 -22.75
CA LEU A 549 -10.07 2.56 -23.35
C LEU A 549 -8.96 2.56 -22.29
N MET A 550 -9.12 3.34 -21.23
CA MET A 550 -8.08 3.53 -20.22
C MET A 550 -7.90 2.32 -19.30
N LEU A 551 -8.98 1.59 -19.01
CA LEU A 551 -8.96 0.43 -18.12
C LEU A 551 -8.63 -0.89 -18.85
N ARG A 552 -8.60 -0.88 -20.19
CA ARG A 552 -8.21 -2.04 -21.00
C ARG A 552 -6.68 -2.24 -20.98
N PHE A 553 -6.28 -3.50 -20.98
CA PHE A 553 -4.88 -3.86 -21.16
C PHE A 553 -4.45 -3.87 -22.64
N GLU A 554 -5.40 -3.79 -23.59
CA GLU A 554 -5.17 -3.75 -25.03
C GLU A 554 -5.91 -2.58 -25.71
N ASN A 555 -5.23 -1.94 -26.65
CA ASN A 555 -5.70 -0.72 -27.33
C ASN A 555 -5.19 -0.68 -28.78
N VAL A 556 -5.74 0.24 -29.59
CA VAL A 556 -5.36 0.44 -30.99
C VAL A 556 -4.94 1.87 -31.25
N TYR A 557 -3.78 2.02 -31.88
CA TYR A 557 -3.25 3.28 -32.36
C TYR A 557 -3.29 3.34 -33.89
N TYR A 558 -3.97 4.35 -34.43
CA TYR A 558 -4.08 4.58 -35.88
C TYR A 558 -3.04 5.58 -36.35
N ARG A 559 -2.46 5.33 -37.53
CA ARG A 559 -1.55 6.27 -38.19
C ARG A 559 -1.56 6.15 -39.70
N ARG A 560 -0.92 7.11 -40.36
CA ARG A 560 -0.57 7.00 -41.79
C ARG A 560 0.37 5.82 -42.01
N LYS A 561 0.16 5.08 -43.10
CA LYS A 561 0.99 3.92 -43.48
C LYS A 561 2.47 4.24 -43.58
N ARG A 562 2.85 5.41 -44.13
CA ARG A 562 4.26 5.76 -44.37
C ARG A 562 4.88 6.45 -43.13
N PRO A 563 6.08 6.05 -42.68
CA PRO A 563 6.82 4.83 -43.07
C PRO A 563 6.23 3.57 -42.43
N ALA A 564 6.17 2.44 -43.15
CA ALA A 564 5.57 1.20 -42.65
C ALA A 564 6.58 0.35 -41.87
N THR A 565 7.18 0.92 -40.82
CA THR A 565 8.31 0.33 -40.08
C THR A 565 7.90 -0.59 -38.95
N ILE A 566 6.74 -0.37 -38.33
CA ILE A 566 6.28 -1.12 -37.17
C ILE A 566 5.82 -2.52 -37.60
N GLN A 567 6.26 -3.53 -36.86
CA GLN A 567 5.97 -4.94 -37.12
C GLN A 567 5.63 -5.63 -35.79
N ALA A 568 4.78 -6.66 -35.87
CA ALA A 568 4.47 -7.55 -34.76
C ALA A 568 5.24 -8.89 -34.92
N PRO A 569 5.65 -9.55 -33.82
CA PRO A 569 5.66 -9.02 -32.46
C PRO A 569 6.77 -7.96 -32.27
N GLY A 570 6.61 -7.07 -31.29
CA GLY A 570 7.58 -6.01 -31.01
C GLY A 570 7.28 -5.22 -29.74
N ARG A 571 8.10 -4.21 -29.45
CA ARG A 571 7.91 -3.26 -28.33
C ARG A 571 7.72 -1.83 -28.86
N ILE A 572 6.94 -1.03 -28.15
CA ILE A 572 6.78 0.40 -28.39
C ILE A 572 7.28 1.15 -27.16
N LEU A 573 8.16 2.13 -27.36
CA LEU A 573 8.44 3.19 -26.41
C LEU A 573 7.65 4.44 -26.83
N TRP A 574 6.71 4.85 -25.99
CA TRP A 574 5.83 5.98 -26.28
C TRP A 574 6.51 7.31 -25.96
N TYR A 575 6.79 8.10 -27.00
CA TYR A 575 7.32 9.46 -26.88
C TYR A 575 6.17 10.47 -26.89
N VAL A 576 5.94 11.15 -25.76
CA VAL A 576 4.88 12.14 -25.66
C VAL A 576 5.37 13.49 -26.18
N SER A 577 4.75 14.00 -27.25
CA SER A 577 5.14 15.25 -27.91
C SER A 577 4.79 16.49 -27.08
N LYS A 578 5.43 17.64 -27.38
CA LYS A 578 5.18 18.92 -26.69
C LYS A 578 3.70 19.33 -26.71
N ASP A 579 3.17 19.65 -25.53
CA ASP A 579 1.95 20.44 -25.35
C ASP A 579 2.11 21.24 -24.05
N ARG A 580 1.66 22.50 -24.04
CA ARG A 580 1.77 23.39 -22.86
C ARG A 580 0.72 23.10 -21.80
N ARG A 581 -0.35 22.38 -22.16
CA ARG A 581 -1.47 22.08 -21.27
C ARG A 581 -1.20 20.91 -20.33
N TYR A 582 -0.18 20.11 -20.63
CA TYR A 582 0.13 18.88 -19.90
C TYR A 582 1.52 18.97 -19.29
N ALA A 583 1.65 18.58 -18.02
CA ALA A 583 2.96 18.45 -17.40
C ALA A 583 3.74 17.28 -18.01
N GLY A 584 5.07 17.42 -18.07
CA GLY A 584 5.94 16.30 -18.35
C GLY A 584 5.81 15.69 -19.76
N THR A 585 5.54 16.54 -20.75
CA THR A 585 5.68 16.21 -22.17
C THR A 585 7.17 16.20 -22.58
N MET A 586 7.46 15.92 -23.85
CA MET A 586 8.83 15.94 -24.42
C MET A 586 9.75 14.84 -23.87
N GLY A 587 9.26 13.61 -23.84
CA GLY A 587 10.06 12.46 -23.46
C GLY A 587 9.30 11.13 -23.52
N LEU A 588 9.99 10.03 -23.18
CA LEU A 588 9.36 8.72 -23.11
C LEU A 588 8.60 8.55 -21.80
N ARG A 589 7.41 7.98 -21.90
CA ARG A 589 6.48 7.82 -20.77
C ARG A 589 6.05 6.40 -20.49
N ALA A 590 6.10 5.53 -21.49
CA ALA A 590 5.59 4.19 -21.35
C ALA A 590 6.22 3.21 -22.34
N CYS A 591 6.12 1.93 -22.01
CA CYS A 591 6.48 0.81 -22.88
C CYS A 591 5.25 -0.09 -23.11
N SER A 592 4.97 -0.49 -24.34
CA SER A 592 3.90 -1.45 -24.69
C SER A 592 4.42 -2.53 -25.63
N TYR A 593 3.64 -3.58 -25.87
CA TYR A 593 3.91 -4.56 -26.92
C TYR A 593 3.12 -4.28 -28.19
N VAL A 594 3.66 -4.63 -29.35
CA VAL A 594 2.96 -4.67 -30.63
C VAL A 594 2.40 -6.07 -30.83
N ASP A 595 1.09 -6.22 -30.69
CA ASP A 595 0.42 -7.52 -30.85
C ASP A 595 0.07 -7.80 -32.30
N ARG A 596 -0.36 -6.77 -33.02
CA ARG A 596 -0.77 -6.89 -34.42
C ARG A 596 -0.64 -5.56 -35.14
N VAL A 597 -0.24 -5.62 -36.40
CA VAL A 597 -0.25 -4.48 -37.33
C VAL A 597 -1.15 -4.84 -38.50
N GLU A 598 -2.14 -4.01 -38.79
CA GLU A 598 -3.02 -4.19 -39.93
C GLU A 598 -3.02 -2.93 -40.80
N MET A 599 -2.89 -3.12 -42.11
CA MET A 599 -2.91 -2.04 -43.10
C MET A 599 -4.10 -2.24 -44.02
N GLY A 600 -4.88 -1.19 -44.25
CA GLY A 600 -6.07 -1.27 -45.08
C GLY A 600 -6.71 0.09 -45.31
N SER A 601 -7.90 0.10 -45.92
CA SER A 601 -8.70 1.32 -46.02
C SER A 601 -9.08 1.83 -44.63
N ALA A 602 -9.30 3.14 -44.53
CA ALA A 602 -9.71 3.78 -43.27
C ALA A 602 -10.95 3.13 -42.66
N ASP A 603 -11.98 2.89 -43.47
CA ASP A 603 -13.24 2.30 -43.01
C ASP A 603 -13.07 0.87 -42.52
N ARG A 604 -12.33 0.02 -43.26
CA ARG A 604 -12.09 -1.36 -42.83
C ARG A 604 -11.31 -1.44 -41.52
N CYS A 605 -10.27 -0.60 -41.37
CA CYS A 605 -9.49 -0.56 -40.14
C CYS A 605 -10.31 -0.01 -38.97
N TYR A 606 -11.17 0.98 -39.23
CA TYR A 606 -12.06 1.52 -38.21
C TYR A 606 -13.11 0.49 -37.78
N ASP A 607 -13.85 -0.11 -38.71
CA ASP A 607 -14.91 -1.08 -38.41
C ASP A 607 -14.43 -2.26 -37.55
N LYS A 608 -13.19 -2.69 -37.78
CA LYS A 608 -12.59 -3.79 -37.05
C LYS A 608 -12.09 -3.44 -35.65
N PHE A 609 -11.60 -2.21 -35.45
CA PHE A 609 -10.82 -1.84 -34.27
C PHE A 609 -11.37 -0.62 -33.50
N SER A 610 -12.52 -0.07 -33.92
CA SER A 610 -13.11 1.14 -33.34
C SER A 610 -13.34 1.03 -31.83
N HIS A 611 -13.70 -0.15 -31.34
CA HIS A 611 -13.90 -0.44 -29.91
C HIS A 611 -12.59 -0.49 -29.08
N LEU A 612 -11.43 -0.35 -29.72
CA LEU A 612 -10.10 -0.38 -29.07
C LEU A 612 -9.32 0.93 -29.26
N GLY A 613 -9.83 1.90 -30.01
CA GLY A 613 -9.09 3.11 -30.37
C GLY A 613 -9.84 4.40 -30.06
N VAL A 614 -9.09 5.46 -29.76
CA VAL A 614 -9.67 6.78 -29.42
C VAL A 614 -10.20 7.54 -30.64
N PHE A 615 -9.72 7.22 -31.84
CA PHE A 615 -10.05 7.97 -33.04
C PHE A 615 -11.46 7.65 -33.50
N THR A 616 -12.21 8.68 -33.89
CA THR A 616 -13.50 8.51 -34.57
C THR A 616 -13.30 8.06 -36.02
N ARG A 617 -14.38 7.63 -36.68
CA ARG A 617 -14.34 7.27 -38.11
C ARG A 617 -13.81 8.44 -38.96
N GLN A 618 -14.18 9.67 -38.63
CA GLN A 618 -13.72 10.86 -39.34
C GLN A 618 -12.22 11.09 -39.14
N ASP A 619 -11.70 10.89 -37.93
CA ASP A 619 -10.26 11.01 -37.64
C ASP A 619 -9.45 10.00 -38.44
N VAL A 620 -9.89 8.74 -38.51
CA VAL A 620 -9.20 7.69 -39.28
C VAL A 620 -9.25 7.98 -40.78
N ARG A 621 -10.38 8.51 -41.30
CA ARG A 621 -10.47 8.96 -42.70
C ARG A 621 -9.56 10.16 -42.98
N ALA A 622 -9.46 11.11 -42.06
CA ALA A 622 -8.55 12.26 -42.17
C ALA A 622 -7.07 11.87 -42.16
N LEU A 623 -6.71 10.74 -41.52
CA LEU A 623 -5.37 10.17 -41.65
C LEU A 623 -5.09 9.63 -43.06
N SER A 624 -6.11 9.05 -43.71
CA SER A 624 -5.98 8.28 -44.95
C SER A 624 -5.50 9.14 -46.12
N ASP A 625 -6.02 10.36 -46.30
CA ASP A 625 -5.66 11.22 -47.45
C ASP A 625 -5.66 10.47 -48.80
N GLY A 626 -6.59 9.51 -48.97
CA GLY A 626 -6.67 8.59 -50.12
C GLY A 626 -5.74 7.37 -50.08
N GLU A 627 -4.77 7.31 -49.16
CA GLU A 627 -3.83 6.21 -48.95
C GLU A 627 -4.27 5.28 -47.80
N PRO A 628 -3.83 4.01 -47.78
CA PRO A 628 -4.14 3.09 -46.68
C PRO A 628 -3.64 3.61 -45.32
N VAL A 629 -4.40 3.32 -44.27
CA VAL A 629 -4.02 3.57 -42.87
C VAL A 629 -3.39 2.33 -42.27
N MET A 630 -2.66 2.52 -41.17
CA MET A 630 -2.09 1.46 -40.35
C MET A 630 -2.75 1.51 -38.96
N ALA A 631 -3.35 0.40 -38.55
CA ALA A 631 -3.85 0.16 -37.20
C ALA A 631 -2.87 -0.74 -36.45
N ILE A 632 -2.41 -0.28 -35.29
CA ILE A 632 -1.45 -0.98 -34.44
C ILE A 632 -2.18 -1.38 -33.17
N LYS A 633 -2.45 -2.67 -33.00
CA LYS A 633 -2.94 -3.23 -31.74
C LYS A 633 -1.75 -3.40 -30.79
N PHE A 634 -1.85 -2.79 -29.61
CA PHE A 634 -0.83 -2.84 -28.58
C PHE A 634 -1.42 -3.21 -27.22
N SER A 635 -0.61 -3.79 -26.34
CA SER A 635 -1.05 -4.19 -25.01
C SER A 635 0.02 -4.05 -23.93
N HIS A 636 -0.39 -4.29 -22.68
CA HIS A 636 0.43 -4.28 -21.46
C HIS A 636 1.28 -3.01 -21.34
N THR A 637 0.63 -1.87 -21.48
CA THR A 637 1.30 -0.58 -21.36
C THR A 637 1.81 -0.39 -19.95
N GLU A 638 3.11 -0.32 -19.82
CA GLU A 638 3.82 -0.08 -18.57
C GLU A 638 4.24 1.38 -18.52
N LEU A 639 3.70 2.14 -17.56
CA LEU A 639 4.09 3.53 -17.34
C LEU A 639 5.46 3.61 -16.66
N PHE A 640 6.29 4.53 -17.13
CA PHE A 640 7.56 4.81 -16.50
C PHE A 640 7.37 5.69 -15.25
N PRO A 641 7.96 5.31 -14.10
CA PRO A 641 7.99 6.18 -12.94
C PRO A 641 8.71 7.49 -13.24
N HIS A 642 9.77 7.44 -14.06
CA HIS A 642 10.59 8.59 -14.46
C HIS A 642 10.41 8.92 -15.94
N LEU A 643 10.22 10.21 -16.25
CA LEU A 643 10.25 10.71 -17.63
C LEU A 643 11.65 10.52 -18.19
N VAL A 644 11.78 9.85 -19.34
CA VAL A 644 13.05 9.85 -20.10
C VAL A 644 13.06 11.13 -20.93
N PRO A 645 13.87 12.15 -20.58
CA PRO A 645 13.81 13.46 -21.23
C PRO A 645 14.30 13.35 -22.68
N ARG A 646 13.82 14.26 -23.53
CA ARG A 646 14.19 14.30 -24.94
C ARG A 646 15.70 14.24 -25.16
N GLU A 647 16.49 14.92 -24.34
CA GLU A 647 17.94 14.97 -24.45
C GLU A 647 18.56 13.57 -24.29
N ALA A 648 18.11 12.80 -23.31
CA ALA A 648 18.55 11.42 -23.10
C ALA A 648 18.13 10.50 -24.26
N VAL A 649 16.92 10.69 -24.81
CA VAL A 649 16.44 9.96 -25.99
C VAL A 649 17.32 10.27 -27.20
N GLN A 650 17.61 11.55 -27.45
CA GLN A 650 18.42 11.99 -28.59
C GLN A 650 19.87 11.50 -28.49
N ALA A 651 20.47 11.55 -27.30
CA ALA A 651 21.81 11.02 -27.05
C ALA A 651 21.86 9.51 -27.35
N THR A 652 20.93 8.74 -26.79
CA THR A 652 20.88 7.29 -27.01
C THR A 652 20.65 6.93 -28.48
N VAL A 653 19.77 7.64 -29.18
CA VAL A 653 19.51 7.43 -30.61
C VAL A 653 20.71 7.83 -31.47
N HIS A 654 21.42 8.90 -31.11
CA HIS A 654 22.65 9.30 -31.80
C HIS A 654 23.72 8.21 -31.67
N GLU A 655 23.91 7.66 -30.47
CA GLU A 655 24.86 6.57 -30.24
C GLU A 655 24.45 5.29 -30.97
N ASP A 656 23.16 4.99 -31.06
CA ASP A 656 22.62 3.82 -31.77
C ASP A 656 22.82 3.90 -33.30
N ARG A 657 22.63 5.08 -33.89
CA ARG A 657 22.48 5.25 -35.36
C ARG A 657 23.47 6.21 -36.00
N GLY A 658 24.31 6.89 -35.22
CA GLY A 658 25.16 8.00 -35.67
C GLY A 658 24.41 9.27 -36.08
N THR A 659 23.08 9.31 -35.94
CA THR A 659 22.24 10.45 -36.35
C THR A 659 21.05 10.63 -35.40
N VAL A 660 20.52 11.85 -35.30
CA VAL A 660 19.31 12.16 -34.51
C VAL A 660 18.17 12.56 -35.45
N PRO A 661 17.44 11.60 -36.03
CA PRO A 661 16.28 11.92 -36.86
C PRO A 661 15.20 12.62 -36.01
N PRO A 662 14.42 13.53 -36.59
CA PRO A 662 13.28 14.12 -35.89
C PRO A 662 12.23 13.04 -35.58
N LEU A 663 11.81 12.97 -34.31
CA LEU A 663 10.79 12.02 -33.82
C LEU A 663 9.36 12.43 -34.25
N ARG A 664 9.13 12.54 -35.56
CA ARG A 664 7.81 12.81 -36.18
C ARG A 664 7.12 11.55 -36.68
N SER A 665 7.86 10.44 -36.78
CA SER A 665 7.38 9.14 -37.23
C SER A 665 8.03 8.03 -36.39
N PRO A 666 7.48 6.79 -36.43
CA PRO A 666 8.06 5.68 -35.69
C PRO A 666 9.51 5.39 -36.09
N LEU A 667 10.37 5.27 -35.09
CA LEU A 667 11.80 5.02 -35.24
C LEU A 667 12.15 3.66 -34.64
N ARG A 668 12.69 2.73 -35.44
CA ARG A 668 13.23 1.46 -34.93
C ARG A 668 14.54 1.71 -34.18
N ILE A 669 14.78 1.07 -33.05
CA ILE A 669 16.04 1.17 -32.30
C ILE A 669 16.65 -0.22 -32.07
N SER A 670 17.94 -0.28 -31.74
CA SER A 670 18.57 -1.54 -31.31
C SER A 670 18.09 -1.98 -29.92
N GLU A 671 18.39 -3.23 -29.58
CA GLU A 671 18.14 -3.81 -28.24
C GLU A 671 18.92 -3.07 -27.15
N ASN A 672 20.17 -2.71 -27.42
CA ASN A 672 20.98 -1.92 -26.49
C ASN A 672 20.34 -0.54 -26.23
N ALA A 673 19.93 0.16 -27.29
CA ALA A 673 19.23 1.43 -27.15
C ALA A 673 17.90 1.28 -26.37
N PHE A 674 17.16 0.19 -26.60
CA PHE A 674 15.98 -0.12 -25.80
C PHE A 674 16.32 -0.34 -24.33
N ALA A 675 17.31 -1.19 -24.02
CA ALA A 675 17.70 -1.52 -22.66
C ALA A 675 18.03 -0.26 -21.85
N ARG A 676 18.82 0.65 -22.43
CA ARG A 676 19.20 1.92 -21.79
C ARG A 676 18.00 2.85 -21.56
N LEU A 677 17.15 3.03 -22.57
CA LEU A 677 15.97 3.91 -22.45
C LEU A 677 14.94 3.35 -21.47
N TYR A 678 14.72 2.04 -21.48
CA TYR A 678 13.83 1.36 -20.54
C TYR A 678 14.40 1.46 -19.10
N TRP A 679 15.69 1.17 -18.92
CA TRP A 679 16.37 1.29 -17.63
C TRP A 679 16.25 2.70 -17.05
N PHE A 680 16.53 3.73 -17.86
CA PHE A 680 16.33 5.12 -17.45
C PHE A 680 14.88 5.39 -17.04
N GLY A 681 13.89 4.92 -17.81
CA GLY A 681 12.48 5.09 -17.47
C GLY A 681 12.10 4.49 -16.11
N LYS A 682 12.71 3.34 -15.75
CA LYS A 682 12.46 2.63 -14.49
C LYS A 682 13.23 3.17 -13.30
N HIS A 683 14.47 3.64 -13.49
CA HIS A 683 15.39 4.00 -12.40
C HIS A 683 15.73 5.49 -12.32
N GLY A 684 15.45 6.27 -13.37
CA GLY A 684 15.81 7.69 -13.47
C GLY A 684 17.30 7.97 -13.72
N THR A 685 18.12 6.91 -13.85
CA THR A 685 19.57 6.95 -14.10
C THR A 685 19.97 5.80 -15.01
N LEU A 686 21.16 5.85 -15.60
CA LEU A 686 21.77 4.73 -16.34
C LEU A 686 22.71 3.89 -15.47
N GLU A 687 23.05 4.34 -14.26
CA GLU A 687 23.92 3.60 -13.34
C GLU A 687 23.40 2.17 -13.11
N GLY A 688 24.29 1.20 -13.24
CA GLY A 688 23.98 -0.22 -13.05
C GLY A 688 23.25 -0.88 -14.22
N CYS A 689 23.06 -0.16 -15.34
CA CYS A 689 22.50 -0.76 -16.55
C CYS A 689 23.51 -1.78 -17.12
N PRO A 690 23.10 -3.04 -17.41
CA PRO A 690 24.00 -4.07 -17.95
C PRO A 690 24.67 -3.71 -19.29
N PHE A 691 24.16 -2.68 -19.96
CA PHE A 691 24.57 -2.25 -21.29
C PHE A 691 25.24 -0.86 -21.30
N GLU A 692 25.57 -0.30 -20.14
CA GLU A 692 26.29 0.97 -20.03
C GLU A 692 27.67 0.88 -20.72
N GLY A 693 27.96 1.79 -21.67
CA GLY A 693 29.25 1.84 -22.38
C GLY A 693 29.43 0.87 -23.56
N THR A 694 28.44 0.04 -23.90
CA THR A 694 28.53 -0.85 -25.07
C THR A 694 28.23 -0.07 -26.37
N SER A 695 29.23 0.08 -27.25
CA SER A 695 29.06 0.66 -28.59
C SER A 695 28.26 -0.29 -29.50
N PRO A 696 27.53 0.20 -30.52
CA PRO A 696 26.75 -0.64 -31.43
C PRO A 696 27.71 -1.41 -32.36
N GLY A 697 28.15 -2.58 -31.91
CA GLY A 697 29.07 -3.41 -32.71
C GLY A 697 29.53 -4.72 -32.08
N HIS A 698 29.13 -5.06 -30.85
CA HIS A 698 29.37 -6.38 -30.28
C HIS A 698 28.03 -7.06 -30.04
N SER A 699 27.58 -7.82 -31.05
CA SER A 699 26.83 -9.04 -30.74
C SER A 699 27.77 -9.90 -29.89
N PRO A 700 27.36 -10.39 -28.71
CA PRO A 700 28.12 -11.45 -28.05
C PRO A 700 28.15 -12.61 -29.03
N GLN A 701 29.34 -13.00 -29.47
CA GLN A 701 29.50 -14.23 -30.25
C GLN A 701 28.95 -15.37 -29.39
N ILE A 702 27.88 -15.97 -29.90
CA ILE A 702 27.29 -17.20 -29.37
C ILE A 702 28.37 -18.27 -29.48
N HIS A 703 28.75 -18.84 -28.34
CA HIS A 703 29.37 -20.16 -28.26
C HIS A 703 28.38 -21.13 -27.63
#